data_AF-A0A3R5YYH7-F1
#
_entry.id   AF-A0A3R5YYH7-F1
#
_cell.length_a   1.000
_cell.length_b   1.000
_cell.length_c   1.000
_cell.angle_alpha   90.00
_cell.angle_beta   90.00
_cell.angle_gamma   90.00
#
_symmetry.space_group_name_H-M   'P 1'
#
loop_
_entity.id
_entity.type
_entity.pdbx_description
1 polymer ?
#
loop_
_entity_poly.entity_id
_entity_poly.type
_entity_poly.pdbx_seq_one_letter_code
_entity_poly.pdbx_strand_id
1 'polypeptide(L)'
;MSKRLLLLVMATLLCMFVAVGCGSDGSDGKDVDPGTVNNLQATIDSLQAQLDNMTASDNASQETIEALEAQIADLLQQLNDTTVVEGELTVENIAVASDSEGVEISFSVKDAAGKYINGFRTVYRSYYNYAVGDGTNISTSLVGATLANSGNIYSLTIPADNNTDLATRVTANEALRYLAVLNGTFSGTSTYVNVVKDSGVATRDLISDAACMNCHGDHIFRAGKATAVNLEGELSESTRAYHRSTVGVVACVVCHENSDPGHPRTNLDIYVHKIHASHGMPAGIGDDNTTEGVARVKDSYNYSVSYPYVEAGTSDCTACHDTDAKITAVTAQANFTYDVCMSCHKNWDFWTDTQASGTLDFHRGITEDNKAETANLCVTCHTGGAAPTFAQIHSGYDELRETGKDFRYVIDEIRVTDPVLGTVEIDWYIENPADGTKYDLSPVAVTDPGDVMFTGVSMYLAYGTKDDWTNQGTGVAAGQPSTSSVILAADRTTAGAGIATSTATIPAGVLAIADNVKGAVVIQGRPTLMTEDGTVTPNVPGVVKAFNFDDTEATERRTVVDTEKCLACHGTLAFHGGSRVMSVELCTVCHNPNLTDRQYREIWAADVNGAALFEAGVGSASILDGKEEESSDLRYMLHRIHSVTQNDEPYVLFRNTSGGGSGIYMFYGPTMPANFENTYGIASGWNTGHITYPRDAKDCEACHNAGTYEVPDQTKAVALTIGEGVSPTTHTDDVVVGPAQAACTSCHTGEISDATSMGAHTLSFGYNGAYDKTAPGVAESCATCHSDVAEIHED
;
A
#
# COMPACT_ATOMS: atom_id res chain seq x y z
N MET A 1 -6.56 -57.88 -10.87
CA MET A 1 -6.32 -57.26 -9.54
C MET A 1 -5.45 -56.05 -9.78
N SER A 2 -6.06 -54.88 -9.95
CA SER A 2 -5.36 -53.68 -10.45
C SER A 2 -4.74 -52.88 -9.30
N LYS A 3 -3.67 -52.16 -9.66
CA LYS A 3 -2.74 -51.41 -8.80
C LYS A 3 -3.36 -50.28 -7.97
N ARG A 4 -4.68 -50.11 -7.95
CA ARG A 4 -5.39 -49.02 -7.25
C ARG A 4 -5.41 -49.14 -5.72
N LEU A 5 -5.04 -50.28 -5.15
CA LEU A 5 -5.10 -50.49 -3.69
C LEU A 5 -3.79 -50.17 -2.95
N LEU A 6 -2.68 -49.90 -3.66
CA LEU A 6 -1.37 -49.75 -3.02
C LEU A 6 -1.04 -48.32 -2.58
N LEU A 7 -1.73 -47.29 -3.08
CA LEU A 7 -1.54 -45.89 -2.64
C LEU A 7 -2.34 -45.53 -1.38
N LEU A 8 -3.37 -46.29 -1.02
CA LEU A 8 -4.27 -45.95 0.09
C LEU A 8 -3.71 -46.20 1.51
N VAL A 9 -2.49 -46.75 1.64
CA VAL A 9 -2.00 -47.29 2.94
C VAL A 9 -0.82 -46.49 3.53
N MET A 10 -0.43 -45.34 2.97
CA MET A 10 0.66 -44.52 3.56
C MET A 10 0.25 -43.18 4.20
N ALA A 11 -1.03 -42.80 4.25
CA ALA A 11 -1.45 -41.47 4.69
C ALA A 11 -2.17 -41.42 6.07
N THR A 12 -1.85 -42.30 7.02
CA THR A 12 -2.43 -42.22 8.38
C THR A 12 -1.36 -42.26 9.46
N LEU A 13 -0.74 -41.10 9.73
CA LEU A 13 -0.16 -40.75 11.03
C LEU A 13 0.30 -39.29 11.03
N LEU A 14 -0.58 -38.37 11.46
CA LEU A 14 -0.39 -37.48 12.62
C LEU A 14 -1.48 -36.40 12.59
N CYS A 15 -2.30 -36.32 13.63
CA CYS A 15 -2.77 -35.07 14.27
C CYS A 15 -3.83 -35.41 15.33
N MET A 16 -3.43 -35.33 16.60
CA MET A 16 -4.32 -35.25 17.75
C MET A 16 -4.15 -33.86 18.38
N PHE A 17 -5.29 -33.17 18.53
CA PHE A 17 -5.67 -32.13 19.50
C PHE A 17 -4.83 -30.85 19.70
N VAL A 18 -5.57 -29.73 19.65
CA VAL A 18 -5.68 -28.53 20.53
C VAL A 18 -5.84 -27.31 19.60
N ALA A 19 -6.96 -26.59 19.58
CA ALA A 19 -7.33 -25.63 20.62
C ALA A 19 -8.85 -25.40 20.74
N VAL A 20 -9.29 -25.33 22.00
CA VAL A 20 -10.51 -24.64 22.43
C VAL A 20 -10.13 -23.18 22.63
N GLY A 21 -10.82 -22.27 21.95
CA GLY A 21 -10.72 -20.82 22.11
C GLY A 21 -12.12 -20.22 21.97
N CYS A 22 -12.49 -19.39 22.93
CA CYS A 22 -13.84 -18.90 23.22
C CYS A 22 -14.11 -17.57 22.52
N GLY A 23 -15.34 -17.36 22.05
CA GLY A 23 -15.89 -16.06 21.66
C GLY A 23 -17.35 -16.24 21.28
N SER A 24 -18.27 -15.90 22.17
CA SER A 24 -19.71 -16.00 21.96
C SER A 24 -20.30 -14.61 22.11
N ASP A 25 -20.63 -13.96 21.00
CA ASP A 25 -21.40 -12.72 20.99
C ASP A 25 -22.40 -12.63 19.83
N GLY A 26 -22.89 -13.77 19.34
CA GLY A 26 -24.28 -13.96 18.87
C GLY A 26 -24.96 -12.80 18.11
N SER A 27 -24.26 -12.12 17.20
CA SER A 27 -24.80 -10.93 16.52
C SER A 27 -24.72 -10.97 14.99
N ASP A 28 -23.98 -11.88 14.36
CA ASP A 28 -23.92 -11.98 12.89
C ASP A 28 -24.59 -13.23 12.30
N GLY A 29 -24.97 -14.20 13.12
CA GLY A 29 -25.62 -15.43 12.67
C GLY A 29 -24.74 -16.31 11.77
N LYS A 30 -23.40 -16.13 11.76
CA LYS A 30 -22.48 -16.82 10.84
C LYS A 30 -21.53 -17.83 11.50
N ASP A 31 -21.67 -18.11 12.79
CA ASP A 31 -20.94 -19.21 13.42
C ASP A 31 -21.48 -20.58 12.99
N VAL A 32 -20.86 -21.16 11.96
CA VAL A 32 -21.12 -22.53 11.54
C VAL A 32 -20.20 -23.45 12.32
N ASP A 33 -20.77 -24.28 13.19
CA ASP A 33 -20.04 -25.32 13.92
C ASP A 33 -19.21 -26.18 12.93
N PRO A 34 -17.87 -26.22 13.04
CA PRO A 34 -17.01 -27.07 12.23
C PRO A 34 -17.44 -28.55 12.24
N GLY A 35 -18.06 -29.02 13.33
CA GLY A 35 -18.63 -30.36 13.42
C GLY A 35 -19.73 -30.63 12.38
N THR A 36 -20.54 -29.63 12.05
CA THR A 36 -21.66 -29.76 11.09
C THR A 36 -21.15 -29.93 9.66
N VAL A 37 -20.18 -29.11 9.24
CA VAL A 37 -19.53 -29.20 7.92
C VAL A 37 -18.83 -30.56 7.75
N ASN A 38 -18.09 -31.00 8.78
CA ASN A 38 -17.39 -32.28 8.75
C ASN A 38 -18.35 -33.48 8.64
N ASN A 39 -19.49 -33.42 9.34
CA ASN A 39 -20.49 -34.49 9.30
C ASN A 39 -21.21 -34.58 7.94
N LEU A 40 -21.54 -33.43 7.33
CA LEU A 40 -22.12 -33.38 5.99
C LEU A 40 -21.16 -34.01 4.97
N GLN A 41 -19.88 -33.62 4.99
CA GLN A 41 -18.88 -34.16 4.08
C GLN A 41 -18.70 -35.68 4.25
N ALA A 42 -18.57 -36.17 5.49
CA ALA A 42 -18.44 -37.61 5.73
C ALA A 42 -19.63 -38.43 5.21
N THR A 43 -20.84 -37.85 5.25
CA THR A 43 -22.06 -38.47 4.70
C THR A 43 -22.00 -38.51 3.18
N ILE A 44 -21.60 -37.40 2.54
CA ILE A 44 -21.41 -37.30 1.09
C ILE A 44 -20.40 -38.35 0.59
N ASP A 45 -19.22 -38.43 1.21
CA ASP A 45 -18.15 -39.38 0.85
C ASP A 45 -18.65 -40.83 0.91
N SER A 46 -19.40 -41.16 1.96
CA SER A 46 -19.99 -42.49 2.14
C SER A 46 -20.99 -42.83 1.03
N LEU A 47 -21.79 -41.87 0.57
CA LEU A 47 -22.77 -42.09 -0.50
C LEU A 47 -22.09 -42.17 -1.88
N GLN A 48 -21.05 -41.38 -2.13
CA GLN A 48 -20.24 -41.49 -3.35
C GLN A 48 -19.54 -42.84 -3.45
N ALA A 49 -18.96 -43.34 -2.36
CA ALA A 49 -18.38 -44.69 -2.36
C ALA A 49 -19.42 -45.79 -2.63
N GLN A 50 -20.68 -45.60 -2.25
CA GLN A 50 -21.76 -46.51 -2.62
C GLN A 50 -22.09 -46.40 -4.11
N LEU A 51 -22.19 -45.19 -4.65
CA LEU A 51 -22.46 -44.93 -6.06
C LEU A 51 -21.38 -45.54 -6.97
N ASP A 52 -20.10 -45.37 -6.63
CA ASP A 52 -18.96 -45.92 -7.37
C ASP A 52 -18.98 -47.46 -7.38
N ASN A 53 -19.29 -48.08 -6.24
CA ASN A 53 -19.42 -49.54 -6.15
C ASN A 53 -20.60 -50.06 -6.99
N MET A 54 -21.71 -49.32 -7.02
CA MET A 54 -22.90 -49.70 -7.77
C MET A 54 -22.66 -49.62 -9.28
N THR A 55 -22.06 -48.52 -9.76
CA THR A 55 -21.72 -48.29 -11.16
C THR A 55 -20.64 -49.26 -11.67
N ALA A 56 -19.70 -49.68 -10.82
CA ALA A 56 -18.70 -50.68 -11.18
C ALA A 56 -19.24 -52.13 -11.27
N SER A 57 -20.42 -52.40 -10.70
CA SER A 57 -20.94 -53.77 -10.55
C SER A 57 -21.93 -54.22 -11.63
N ASP A 58 -22.33 -53.34 -12.56
CA ASP A 58 -23.35 -53.55 -13.61
C ASP A 58 -24.72 -54.11 -13.12
N ASN A 59 -24.94 -54.16 -11.80
CA ASN A 59 -26.08 -54.85 -11.17
C ASN A 59 -27.09 -53.91 -10.48
N ALA A 60 -26.87 -52.60 -10.51
CA ALA A 60 -27.78 -51.60 -9.93
C ALA A 60 -28.80 -51.13 -10.96
N SER A 61 -30.05 -50.91 -10.55
CA SER A 61 -31.04 -50.28 -11.43
C SER A 61 -30.68 -48.80 -11.65
N GLN A 62 -30.89 -48.30 -12.86
CA GLN A 62 -30.66 -46.90 -13.22
C GLN A 62 -31.42 -45.94 -12.29
N GLU A 63 -32.63 -46.31 -11.87
CA GLU A 63 -33.44 -45.55 -10.90
C GLU A 63 -32.77 -45.43 -9.51
N THR A 64 -32.02 -46.45 -9.08
CA THR A 64 -31.28 -46.40 -7.79
C THR A 64 -30.05 -45.49 -7.89
N ILE A 65 -29.38 -45.49 -9.05
CA ILE A 65 -28.25 -44.61 -9.36
C ILE A 65 -28.72 -43.15 -9.35
N GLU A 66 -29.79 -42.85 -10.12
CA GLU A 66 -30.36 -41.49 -10.21
C GLU A 66 -30.83 -40.97 -8.84
N ALA A 67 -31.43 -41.83 -8.00
CA ALA A 67 -31.85 -41.44 -6.65
C ALA A 67 -30.66 -41.11 -5.73
N LEU A 68 -29.57 -41.89 -5.82
CA LEU A 68 -28.37 -41.68 -5.02
C LEU A 68 -27.62 -40.41 -5.47
N GLU A 69 -27.54 -40.18 -6.78
CA GLU A 69 -27.01 -38.94 -7.38
C GLU A 69 -27.78 -37.71 -6.91
N ALA A 70 -29.13 -37.77 -6.90
CA ALA A 70 -29.97 -36.67 -6.42
C ALA A 70 -29.76 -36.40 -4.92
N GLN A 71 -29.61 -37.45 -4.10
CA GLN A 71 -29.34 -37.30 -2.67
C GLN A 71 -27.97 -36.66 -2.41
N ILE A 72 -26.94 -37.09 -3.16
CA ILE A 72 -25.61 -36.49 -3.08
C ILE A 72 -25.68 -35.02 -3.48
N ALA A 73 -26.36 -34.68 -4.57
CA ALA A 73 -26.50 -33.30 -5.04
C ALA A 73 -27.18 -32.38 -4.00
N ASP A 74 -28.21 -32.87 -3.29
CA ASP A 74 -28.88 -32.11 -2.23
C ASP A 74 -27.96 -31.85 -1.03
N LEU A 75 -27.26 -32.88 -0.54
CA LEU A 75 -26.30 -32.72 0.56
C LEU A 75 -25.13 -31.82 0.19
N LEU A 76 -24.71 -31.85 -1.07
CA LEU A 76 -23.70 -30.94 -1.61
C LEU A 76 -24.16 -29.49 -1.59
N GLN A 77 -25.42 -29.23 -1.98
CA GLN A 77 -25.99 -27.90 -1.90
C GLN A 77 -26.08 -27.42 -0.44
N GLN A 78 -26.52 -28.28 0.47
CA GLN A 78 -26.57 -27.96 1.91
C GLN A 78 -25.18 -27.64 2.48
N LEU A 79 -24.16 -28.43 2.13
CA LEU A 79 -22.77 -28.16 2.53
C LEU A 79 -22.30 -26.78 2.06
N ASN A 80 -22.60 -26.45 0.80
CA ASN A 80 -22.24 -25.18 0.18
C ASN A 80 -22.99 -23.97 0.78
N ASP A 81 -24.29 -24.10 1.03
CA ASP A 81 -25.09 -23.04 1.66
C ASP A 81 -24.65 -22.76 3.10
N THR A 82 -24.14 -23.80 3.77
CA THR A 82 -23.67 -23.75 5.16
C THR A 82 -22.19 -23.36 5.28
N THR A 83 -21.40 -23.42 4.21
CA THR A 83 -19.97 -23.12 4.28
C THR A 83 -19.72 -21.67 3.93
N VAL A 84 -19.29 -20.89 4.91
CA VAL A 84 -18.77 -19.54 4.71
C VAL A 84 -17.27 -19.63 4.41
N VAL A 85 -16.83 -18.97 3.36
CA VAL A 85 -15.41 -18.85 2.99
C VAL A 85 -15.00 -17.40 3.19
N GLU A 86 -14.24 -17.18 4.27
CA GLU A 86 -13.68 -15.86 4.61
C GLU A 86 -12.15 -15.94 4.56
N GLY A 87 -11.52 -14.88 4.08
CA GLY A 87 -10.07 -14.81 4.02
C GLY A 87 -9.44 -15.57 2.84
N GLU A 88 -8.12 -15.73 2.92
CA GLU A 88 -7.32 -16.35 1.88
C GLU A 88 -7.48 -17.87 1.90
N LEU A 89 -7.63 -18.47 0.72
CA LEU A 89 -7.63 -19.92 0.58
C LEU A 89 -6.21 -20.41 0.32
N THR A 90 -5.74 -21.33 1.14
CA THR A 90 -4.43 -21.97 0.96
C THR A 90 -4.59 -23.34 0.35
N VAL A 91 -3.81 -23.61 -0.70
CA VAL A 91 -3.69 -24.94 -1.29
C VAL A 91 -2.38 -25.57 -0.84
N GLU A 92 -2.47 -26.68 -0.12
CA GLU A 92 -1.32 -27.34 0.49
C GLU A 92 -1.25 -28.82 0.12
N ASN A 93 -0.15 -29.47 0.49
CA ASN A 93 0.10 -30.90 0.28
C ASN A 93 -0.01 -31.34 -1.19
N ILE A 94 0.37 -30.46 -2.12
CA ILE A 94 0.24 -30.73 -3.55
C ILE A 94 1.25 -31.79 -4.00
N ALA A 95 0.76 -32.95 -4.42
CA ALA A 95 1.55 -34.06 -4.95
C ALA A 95 1.10 -34.43 -6.36
N VAL A 96 2.07 -34.66 -7.24
CA VAL A 96 1.85 -35.08 -8.64
C VAL A 96 2.29 -36.52 -8.81
N ALA A 97 1.39 -37.36 -9.31
CA ALA A 97 1.69 -38.69 -9.80
C ALA A 97 1.40 -38.72 -11.31
N SER A 98 2.26 -39.36 -12.10
CA SER A 98 2.08 -39.40 -13.55
C SER A 98 2.58 -40.71 -14.13
N ASP A 99 1.88 -41.21 -15.14
CA ASP A 99 2.23 -42.41 -15.89
C ASP A 99 1.74 -42.34 -17.34
N SER A 100 1.73 -43.47 -18.04
CA SER A 100 1.26 -43.55 -19.43
C SER A 100 -0.26 -43.35 -19.59
N GLU A 101 -1.04 -43.40 -18.51
CA GLU A 101 -2.49 -43.26 -18.50
C GLU A 101 -2.92 -41.80 -18.20
N GLY A 102 -2.07 -41.00 -17.55
CA GLY A 102 -2.33 -39.58 -17.31
C GLY A 102 -1.50 -38.94 -16.20
N VAL A 103 -1.97 -37.80 -15.71
CA VAL A 103 -1.44 -37.09 -14.55
C VAL A 103 -2.52 -37.00 -13.49
N GLU A 104 -2.18 -37.30 -12.24
CA GLU A 104 -3.02 -37.13 -11.07
C GLU A 104 -2.35 -36.11 -10.12
N ILE A 105 -3.08 -35.07 -9.75
CA ILE A 105 -2.62 -34.05 -8.80
C ILE A 105 -3.51 -34.11 -7.57
N SER A 106 -2.92 -34.45 -6.43
CA SER A 106 -3.62 -34.48 -5.13
C SER A 106 -3.24 -33.28 -4.28
N PHE A 107 -4.19 -32.70 -3.57
CA PHE A 107 -4.00 -31.48 -2.75
C PHE A 107 -5.11 -31.31 -1.73
N SER A 108 -4.92 -30.41 -0.77
CA SER A 108 -5.95 -29.96 0.17
C SER A 108 -6.16 -28.46 0.06
N VAL A 109 -7.38 -27.99 0.36
CA VAL A 109 -7.71 -26.55 0.41
C VAL A 109 -8.15 -26.19 1.82
N LYS A 110 -7.61 -25.11 2.38
CA LYS A 110 -7.99 -24.56 3.69
C LYS A 110 -8.32 -23.08 3.60
N ASP A 111 -9.16 -22.60 4.52
CA ASP A 111 -9.35 -21.17 4.77
C ASP A 111 -8.23 -20.58 5.66
N ALA A 112 -8.30 -19.28 5.90
CA ALA A 112 -7.35 -18.55 6.73
C ALA A 112 -7.32 -19.04 8.20
N ALA A 113 -8.41 -19.64 8.69
CA ALA A 113 -8.49 -20.26 10.01
C ALA A 113 -7.93 -21.69 10.05
N GLY A 114 -7.48 -22.23 8.90
CA GLY A 114 -6.91 -23.56 8.76
C GLY A 114 -7.95 -24.68 8.63
N LYS A 115 -9.24 -24.35 8.44
CA LYS A 115 -10.32 -25.32 8.23
C LYS A 115 -10.36 -25.76 6.77
N TYR A 116 -10.55 -27.06 6.56
CA TYR A 116 -10.62 -27.63 5.21
C TYR A 116 -11.89 -27.20 4.47
N ILE A 117 -11.71 -26.78 3.21
CA ILE A 117 -12.80 -26.35 2.32
C ILE A 117 -13.01 -27.44 1.27
N ASN A 118 -14.10 -28.19 1.43
CA ASN A 118 -14.38 -29.38 0.62
C ASN A 118 -15.51 -29.16 -0.41
N GLY A 119 -15.89 -27.92 -0.75
CA GLY A 119 -17.03 -27.61 -1.65
C GLY A 119 -16.71 -27.34 -3.13
N PHE A 120 -15.44 -27.37 -3.55
CA PHE A 120 -15.08 -27.23 -4.97
C PHE A 120 -15.49 -28.46 -5.80
N ARG A 121 -16.17 -28.26 -6.93
CA ARG A 121 -16.76 -29.37 -7.72
C ARG A 121 -16.40 -29.38 -9.20
N THR A 122 -15.99 -28.24 -9.74
CA THR A 122 -15.72 -28.12 -11.17
C THR A 122 -14.31 -27.63 -11.41
N VAL A 123 -13.66 -28.18 -12.42
CA VAL A 123 -12.45 -27.62 -13.00
C VAL A 123 -12.91 -26.56 -13.98
N TYR A 124 -12.75 -25.29 -13.61
CA TYR A 124 -13.09 -24.16 -14.48
C TYR A 124 -12.14 -24.10 -15.67
N ARG A 125 -10.83 -24.21 -15.41
CA ARG A 125 -9.76 -24.26 -16.42
C ARG A 125 -8.58 -25.06 -15.92
N SER A 126 -7.78 -25.60 -16.83
CA SER A 126 -6.55 -26.32 -16.49
C SER A 126 -5.52 -26.18 -17.60
N TYR A 127 -4.25 -26.03 -17.21
CA TYR A 127 -3.12 -25.81 -18.11
C TYR A 127 -1.88 -26.57 -17.60
N TYR A 128 -0.96 -26.86 -18.51
CA TYR A 128 0.42 -27.15 -18.17
C TYR A 128 1.36 -26.29 -18.99
N ASN A 129 2.54 -26.06 -18.43
CA ASN A 129 3.58 -25.24 -19.00
C ASN A 129 4.92 -25.99 -19.03
N TYR A 130 5.74 -25.74 -20.04
CA TYR A 130 7.05 -26.36 -20.22
C TYR A 130 8.01 -25.45 -20.98
N ALA A 131 9.31 -25.55 -20.68
CA ALA A 131 10.36 -24.84 -21.40
C ALA A 131 10.71 -25.52 -22.73
N VAL A 132 10.97 -24.72 -23.77
CA VAL A 132 11.59 -25.16 -25.02
C VAL A 132 13.03 -24.63 -25.11
N GLY A 133 13.83 -25.22 -26.01
CA GLY A 133 15.29 -25.05 -26.03
C GLY A 133 15.82 -23.64 -26.33
N ASP A 134 14.97 -22.69 -26.69
CA ASP A 134 15.31 -21.27 -26.86
C ASP A 134 15.01 -20.40 -25.62
N GLY A 135 14.57 -21.02 -24.52
CA GLY A 135 14.23 -20.35 -23.26
C GLY A 135 12.81 -19.81 -23.21
N THR A 136 11.99 -20.00 -24.24
CA THR A 136 10.55 -19.74 -24.18
C THR A 136 9.84 -20.88 -23.45
N ASN A 137 8.73 -20.56 -22.78
CA ASN A 137 7.89 -21.55 -22.10
C ASN A 137 6.54 -21.63 -22.83
N ILE A 138 5.95 -22.79 -23.05
CA ILE A 138 4.68 -22.91 -23.77
C ILE A 138 3.57 -23.37 -22.81
N SER A 139 2.52 -22.57 -22.68
CA SER A 139 1.30 -22.92 -21.93
C SER A 139 0.27 -23.61 -22.83
N THR A 140 -0.15 -24.81 -22.45
CA THR A 140 -1.12 -25.63 -23.19
C THR A 140 -2.33 -25.96 -22.31
N SER A 141 -3.54 -25.75 -22.85
CA SER A 141 -4.79 -26.10 -22.16
C SER A 141 -4.93 -27.61 -22.04
N LEU A 142 -5.27 -28.08 -20.84
CA LEU A 142 -5.58 -29.47 -20.57
C LEU A 142 -7.04 -29.76 -20.85
N VAL A 143 -7.30 -30.85 -21.59
CA VAL A 143 -8.65 -31.28 -21.97
C VAL A 143 -9.07 -32.48 -21.13
N GLY A 144 -10.32 -32.47 -20.66
CA GLY A 144 -10.92 -33.61 -19.95
C GLY A 144 -10.46 -33.79 -18.50
N ALA A 145 -9.93 -32.74 -17.86
CA ALA A 145 -9.56 -32.78 -16.45
C ALA A 145 -10.80 -32.96 -15.55
N THR A 146 -10.76 -33.94 -14.65
CA THR A 146 -11.85 -34.25 -13.71
C THR A 146 -11.39 -34.07 -12.27
N LEU A 147 -12.28 -33.57 -11.42
CA LEU A 147 -12.02 -33.34 -10.00
C LEU A 147 -12.81 -34.35 -9.18
N ALA A 148 -12.12 -35.07 -8.32
CA ALA A 148 -12.70 -35.87 -7.25
C ALA A 148 -12.32 -35.27 -5.88
N ASN A 149 -13.16 -35.48 -4.89
CA ASN A 149 -12.89 -35.14 -3.50
C ASN A 149 -13.15 -36.39 -2.64
N SER A 150 -12.26 -36.66 -1.69
CA SER A 150 -12.43 -37.70 -0.69
C SER A 150 -12.07 -37.11 0.67
N GLY A 151 -13.07 -36.59 1.38
CA GLY A 151 -12.87 -35.84 2.61
C GLY A 151 -12.05 -34.57 2.38
N ASN A 152 -10.89 -34.48 3.03
CA ASN A 152 -10.03 -33.28 3.01
C ASN A 152 -9.02 -33.23 1.86
N ILE A 153 -9.07 -34.21 0.94
CA ILE A 153 -8.11 -34.33 -0.16
C ILE A 153 -8.89 -34.33 -1.47
N TYR A 154 -8.48 -33.43 -2.36
CA TYR A 154 -8.88 -33.40 -3.74
C TYR A 154 -7.90 -34.21 -4.60
N SER A 155 -8.43 -34.86 -5.64
CA SER A 155 -7.65 -35.47 -6.72
C SER A 155 -8.13 -34.93 -8.06
N LEU A 156 -7.24 -34.26 -8.77
CA LEU A 156 -7.43 -33.79 -10.13
C LEU A 156 -6.80 -34.80 -11.09
N THR A 157 -7.62 -35.46 -11.90
CA THR A 157 -7.15 -36.41 -12.91
C THR A 157 -7.17 -35.78 -14.30
N ILE A 158 -6.04 -35.85 -15.00
CA ILE A 158 -5.83 -35.33 -16.35
C ILE A 158 -5.50 -36.51 -17.26
N PRO A 159 -6.41 -36.93 -18.15
CA PRO A 159 -6.23 -38.15 -18.93
C PRO A 159 -5.26 -37.93 -20.12
N ALA A 160 -4.41 -38.92 -20.40
CA ALA A 160 -3.38 -38.83 -21.45
C ALA A 160 -3.94 -38.88 -22.88
N ASP A 161 -5.10 -39.51 -23.08
CA ASP A 161 -5.72 -39.76 -24.37
C ASP A 161 -6.09 -38.49 -25.14
N ASN A 162 -6.47 -37.45 -24.41
CA ASN A 162 -6.82 -36.12 -24.94
C ASN A 162 -5.65 -35.13 -24.87
N ASN A 163 -4.50 -35.53 -24.31
CA ASN A 163 -3.35 -34.68 -24.04
C ASN A 163 -2.04 -35.40 -24.45
N THR A 164 -1.92 -35.77 -25.72
CA THR A 164 -0.82 -36.60 -26.24
C THR A 164 0.57 -35.96 -26.12
N ASP A 165 0.67 -34.63 -26.22
CA ASP A 165 1.92 -33.90 -25.97
C ASP A 165 2.35 -34.01 -24.50
N LEU A 166 1.42 -33.78 -23.56
CA LEU A 166 1.66 -33.96 -22.12
C LEU A 166 2.20 -35.37 -21.82
N ALA A 167 1.54 -36.42 -22.34
CA ALA A 167 1.96 -37.80 -22.12
C ALA A 167 3.39 -38.07 -22.59
N THR A 168 3.78 -37.47 -23.72
CA THR A 168 5.14 -37.57 -24.27
C THR A 168 6.16 -36.92 -23.33
N ARG A 169 5.86 -35.71 -22.83
CA ARG A 169 6.74 -34.94 -21.94
C ARG A 169 6.90 -35.57 -20.56
N VAL A 170 5.80 -36.05 -19.99
CA VAL A 170 5.81 -36.83 -18.74
C VAL A 170 6.71 -38.06 -18.88
N THR A 171 6.57 -38.80 -19.99
CA THR A 171 7.41 -39.99 -20.26
C THR A 171 8.89 -39.61 -20.45
N ALA A 172 9.15 -38.45 -21.02
CA ALA A 172 10.50 -37.89 -21.17
C ALA A 172 11.07 -37.29 -19.87
N ASN A 173 10.29 -37.30 -18.76
CA ASN A 173 10.64 -36.70 -17.49
C ASN A 173 11.05 -35.22 -17.64
N GLU A 174 10.33 -34.50 -18.50
CA GLU A 174 10.51 -33.07 -18.68
C GLU A 174 10.00 -32.28 -17.48
N ALA A 175 10.56 -31.09 -17.34
CA ALA A 175 10.21 -30.16 -16.28
C ALA A 175 8.90 -29.44 -16.65
N LEU A 176 7.85 -29.62 -15.85
CA LEU A 176 6.49 -29.15 -16.13
C LEU A 176 5.92 -28.34 -14.95
N ARG A 177 5.13 -27.31 -15.26
CA ARG A 177 4.31 -26.56 -14.29
C ARG A 177 2.84 -26.77 -14.60
N TYR A 178 2.05 -27.20 -13.62
CA TYR A 178 0.62 -27.43 -13.74
C TYR A 178 -0.16 -26.30 -13.09
N LEU A 179 -1.28 -25.90 -13.70
CA LEU A 179 -2.28 -24.99 -13.13
C LEU A 179 -3.67 -25.58 -13.33
N ALA A 180 -4.48 -25.59 -12.28
CA ALA A 180 -5.92 -25.80 -12.39
C ALA A 180 -6.67 -24.73 -11.59
N VAL A 181 -7.71 -24.16 -12.18
CA VAL A 181 -8.65 -23.25 -11.52
C VAL A 181 -9.89 -24.05 -11.20
N LEU A 182 -10.20 -24.21 -9.92
CA LEU A 182 -11.40 -24.88 -9.45
C LEU A 182 -12.46 -23.84 -9.14
N ASN A 183 -13.73 -24.22 -9.24
CA ASN A 183 -14.87 -23.38 -8.89
C ASN A 183 -15.83 -24.12 -7.96
N GLY A 184 -16.31 -23.40 -6.95
CA GLY A 184 -17.35 -23.79 -6.00
C GLY A 184 -18.28 -22.61 -5.71
N THR A 185 -19.50 -22.89 -5.25
CA THR A 185 -20.45 -21.85 -4.85
C THR A 185 -20.74 -22.02 -3.38
N PHE A 186 -20.46 -21.01 -2.57
CA PHE A 186 -20.51 -21.05 -1.10
C PHE A 186 -21.37 -19.90 -0.60
N SER A 187 -22.41 -20.19 0.17
CA SER A 187 -23.40 -19.20 0.65
C SER A 187 -23.87 -18.21 -0.43
N GLY A 188 -24.10 -18.71 -1.67
CA GLY A 188 -24.54 -17.90 -2.82
C GLY A 188 -23.43 -17.20 -3.61
N THR A 189 -22.18 -17.25 -3.15
CA THR A 189 -21.03 -16.61 -3.81
C THR A 189 -20.18 -17.63 -4.57
N SER A 190 -19.90 -17.37 -5.84
CA SER A 190 -18.95 -18.19 -6.61
C SER A 190 -17.52 -17.88 -6.16
N THR A 191 -16.81 -18.91 -5.70
CA THR A 191 -15.43 -18.86 -5.23
C THR A 191 -14.55 -19.72 -6.12
N TYR A 192 -13.40 -19.21 -6.50
CA TYR A 192 -12.44 -19.90 -7.36
C TYR A 192 -11.12 -20.09 -6.63
N VAL A 193 -10.48 -21.25 -6.75
CA VAL A 193 -9.15 -21.51 -6.17
C VAL A 193 -8.20 -22.06 -7.23
N ASN A 194 -6.95 -21.61 -7.23
CA ASN A 194 -5.92 -22.11 -8.14
C ASN A 194 -5.08 -23.19 -7.46
N VAL A 195 -4.73 -24.23 -8.21
CA VAL A 195 -3.82 -25.29 -7.81
C VAL A 195 -2.62 -25.18 -8.74
N VAL A 196 -1.47 -24.75 -8.22
CA VAL A 196 -0.24 -24.61 -9.00
C VAL A 196 0.82 -25.56 -8.47
N LYS A 197 1.49 -26.30 -9.37
CA LYS A 197 2.57 -27.21 -8.98
C LYS A 197 3.65 -27.35 -10.03
N ASP A 198 4.89 -27.14 -9.60
CA ASP A 198 6.09 -27.48 -10.36
C ASP A 198 6.49 -28.94 -10.15
N SER A 199 6.87 -29.59 -11.26
CA SER A 199 7.43 -30.93 -11.33
C SER A 199 8.70 -30.89 -12.16
N GLY A 200 9.86 -31.15 -11.53
CA GLY A 200 11.15 -31.19 -12.23
C GLY A 200 11.75 -29.83 -12.64
N VAL A 201 11.02 -28.71 -12.48
CA VAL A 201 11.54 -27.34 -12.62
C VAL A 201 11.87 -26.79 -11.24
N ALA A 202 12.93 -25.97 -11.12
CA ALA A 202 13.06 -25.09 -9.96
C ALA A 202 11.92 -24.04 -10.00
N THR A 203 11.19 -23.89 -8.90
CA THR A 203 10.13 -22.89 -8.81
C THR A 203 10.71 -21.50 -9.03
N ARG A 204 10.22 -20.79 -10.06
CA ARG A 204 10.52 -19.37 -10.28
C ARG A 204 9.70 -18.54 -9.29
N ASP A 205 10.18 -18.49 -8.05
CA ASP A 205 9.65 -17.69 -6.94
C ASP A 205 10.47 -16.41 -6.83
N LEU A 206 9.94 -15.31 -7.39
CA LEU A 206 10.62 -14.01 -7.42
C LEU A 206 9.94 -12.95 -6.54
N ILE A 207 8.70 -13.19 -6.10
CA ILE A 207 7.85 -12.27 -5.35
C ILE A 207 6.84 -13.07 -4.53
N SER A 208 6.41 -12.56 -3.37
CA SER A 208 5.32 -13.15 -2.58
C SER A 208 3.99 -12.45 -2.83
N ASP A 209 2.91 -13.11 -2.44
CA ASP A 209 1.57 -12.51 -2.45
C ASP A 209 1.46 -11.36 -1.45
N ALA A 210 2.12 -11.50 -0.30
CA ALA A 210 2.20 -10.47 0.71
C ALA A 210 2.80 -9.16 0.15
N ALA A 211 3.82 -9.25 -0.71
CA ALA A 211 4.41 -8.06 -1.33
C ALA A 211 3.39 -7.27 -2.17
N CYS A 212 2.48 -7.95 -2.88
CA CYS A 212 1.37 -7.29 -3.57
C CYS A 212 0.31 -6.77 -2.58
N MET A 213 -0.03 -7.59 -1.57
CA MET A 213 -1.07 -7.30 -0.59
C MET A 213 -0.74 -6.12 0.34
N ASN A 214 0.54 -5.80 0.50
CA ASN A 214 0.99 -4.64 1.26
C ASN A 214 0.35 -3.36 0.73
N CYS A 215 0.29 -3.18 -0.60
CA CYS A 215 -0.25 -1.98 -1.22
C CYS A 215 -1.72 -2.09 -1.57
N HIS A 216 -2.11 -3.15 -2.26
CA HIS A 216 -3.49 -3.45 -2.61
C HIS A 216 -3.96 -4.45 -1.57
N GLY A 217 -4.94 -4.30 -0.69
CA GLY A 217 -5.32 -5.42 0.20
C GLY A 217 -5.62 -6.77 -0.50
N ASP A 218 -6.30 -7.66 0.20
CA ASP A 218 -6.65 -8.98 -0.35
C ASP A 218 -7.50 -8.94 -1.64
N HIS A 219 -8.11 -7.78 -1.95
CA HIS A 219 -8.88 -7.53 -3.17
C HIS A 219 -8.06 -7.73 -4.45
N ILE A 220 -6.74 -7.57 -4.45
CA ILE A 220 -5.93 -7.77 -5.67
C ILE A 220 -6.04 -9.20 -6.22
N PHE A 221 -6.25 -10.18 -5.33
CA PHE A 221 -6.48 -11.59 -5.68
C PHE A 221 -7.95 -12.02 -5.56
N ARG A 222 -8.83 -11.14 -5.06
CA ARG A 222 -10.26 -11.46 -4.81
C ARG A 222 -11.26 -10.68 -5.65
N ALA A 223 -10.83 -9.65 -6.37
CA ALA A 223 -11.74 -8.66 -6.93
C ALA A 223 -12.77 -9.25 -7.92
N GLY A 224 -14.04 -9.06 -7.56
CA GLY A 224 -15.11 -8.79 -8.51
C GLY A 224 -14.81 -7.52 -9.33
N LYS A 225 -15.44 -7.41 -10.51
CA LYS A 225 -15.43 -6.27 -11.44
C LYS A 225 -14.20 -5.32 -11.37
N ALA A 226 -13.04 -5.76 -11.86
CA ALA A 226 -11.98 -4.80 -12.20
C ALA A 226 -12.45 -3.91 -13.37
N THR A 227 -12.61 -2.61 -13.14
CA THR A 227 -12.87 -1.61 -14.17
C THR A 227 -11.55 -1.01 -14.66
N ALA A 228 -11.21 -1.24 -15.93
CA ALA A 228 -10.13 -0.52 -16.61
C ALA A 228 -10.72 0.70 -17.32
N VAL A 229 -10.09 1.87 -17.26
CA VAL A 229 -10.55 3.06 -18.01
C VAL A 229 -9.94 3.00 -19.41
N ASN A 230 -10.77 3.05 -20.47
CA ASN A 230 -10.27 3.13 -21.85
C ASN A 230 -9.86 4.57 -22.22
N LEU A 231 -9.32 4.75 -23.43
CA LEU A 231 -8.87 6.04 -23.97
C LEU A 231 -9.97 7.11 -24.04
N GLU A 232 -11.24 6.72 -24.01
CA GLU A 232 -12.39 7.60 -24.00
C GLU A 232 -12.93 7.91 -22.58
N GLY A 233 -12.27 7.43 -21.53
CA GLY A 233 -12.73 7.58 -20.14
C GLY A 233 -13.83 6.59 -19.74
N GLU A 234 -14.11 5.59 -20.58
CA GLU A 234 -15.15 4.59 -20.30
C GLU A 234 -14.58 3.44 -19.46
N LEU A 235 -15.32 3.07 -18.42
CA LEU A 235 -15.03 1.92 -17.57
C LEU A 235 -15.29 0.62 -18.35
N SER A 236 -14.22 -0.02 -18.83
CA SER A 236 -14.19 -1.37 -19.36
C SER A 236 -14.13 -2.38 -18.21
N GLU A 237 -15.25 -3.04 -17.91
CA GLU A 237 -15.28 -4.18 -16.97
C GLU A 237 -14.47 -5.37 -17.53
N SER A 238 -13.54 -5.90 -16.74
CA SER A 238 -12.92 -7.20 -17.02
C SER A 238 -13.97 -8.32 -16.91
N THR A 239 -14.37 -8.84 -18.07
CA THR A 239 -15.32 -9.96 -18.21
C THR A 239 -14.71 -11.33 -17.87
N ARG A 240 -13.43 -11.39 -17.48
CA ARG A 240 -12.67 -12.64 -17.31
C ARG A 240 -12.75 -13.17 -15.87
N ALA A 241 -13.69 -14.08 -15.62
CA ALA A 241 -13.96 -14.67 -14.30
C ALA A 241 -12.76 -15.40 -13.64
N TYR A 242 -11.73 -15.81 -14.39
CA TYR A 242 -10.54 -16.49 -13.83
C TYR A 242 -9.51 -15.54 -13.21
N HIS A 243 -9.54 -14.24 -13.51
CA HIS A 243 -8.77 -13.24 -12.75
C HIS A 243 -9.37 -13.01 -11.34
N ARG A 244 -10.47 -13.69 -11.01
CA ARG A 244 -11.20 -13.62 -9.72
C ARG A 244 -10.88 -14.82 -8.81
N SER A 245 -9.72 -15.45 -8.98
CA SER A 245 -9.35 -16.67 -8.26
C SER A 245 -8.45 -16.37 -7.07
N THR A 246 -8.75 -17.00 -5.93
CA THR A 246 -8.24 -16.71 -4.58
C THR A 246 -6.79 -17.15 -4.35
N VAL A 247 -5.92 -17.10 -5.37
CA VAL A 247 -4.51 -17.47 -5.18
C VAL A 247 -3.62 -16.48 -5.90
N GLY A 248 -2.54 -16.23 -5.19
CA GLY A 248 -1.41 -15.40 -5.49
C GLY A 248 -0.81 -15.33 -6.88
N VAL A 249 0.21 -14.49 -6.97
CA VAL A 249 0.91 -14.10 -8.18
C VAL A 249 1.53 -15.28 -8.95
N VAL A 250 1.74 -16.41 -8.27
CA VAL A 250 2.20 -17.68 -8.85
C VAL A 250 1.21 -18.25 -9.90
N ALA A 251 -0.08 -17.94 -9.81
CA ALA A 251 -1.04 -18.34 -10.84
C ALA A 251 -0.91 -17.50 -12.13
N CYS A 252 -0.56 -16.21 -11.98
CA CYS A 252 -0.43 -15.28 -13.10
C CYS A 252 0.70 -15.70 -14.05
N VAL A 253 1.85 -16.13 -13.52
CA VAL A 253 3.04 -16.52 -14.31
C VAL A 253 2.84 -17.73 -15.22
N VAL A 254 1.77 -18.52 -15.02
CA VAL A 254 1.46 -19.68 -15.90
C VAL A 254 0.86 -19.23 -17.23
N CYS A 255 0.15 -18.10 -17.22
CA CYS A 255 -0.52 -17.55 -18.39
C CYS A 255 0.22 -16.32 -18.96
N HIS A 256 0.82 -15.52 -18.08
CA HIS A 256 1.55 -14.31 -18.42
C HIS A 256 3.05 -14.59 -18.58
N GLU A 257 3.35 -15.38 -19.60
CA GLU A 257 4.72 -15.76 -19.96
C GLU A 257 5.09 -15.37 -21.40
N ASN A 258 6.35 -15.61 -21.74
CA ASN A 258 7.09 -15.02 -22.86
C ASN A 258 6.81 -15.64 -24.26
N SER A 259 5.64 -16.23 -24.51
CA SER A 259 5.52 -17.22 -25.60
C SER A 259 4.34 -17.16 -26.54
N ASP A 260 3.52 -16.10 -26.55
CA ASP A 260 2.58 -15.96 -27.66
C ASP A 260 3.31 -15.36 -28.88
N PRO A 261 3.56 -16.12 -29.97
CA PRO A 261 4.25 -15.60 -31.15
C PRO A 261 3.42 -14.54 -31.89
N GLY A 262 2.13 -14.38 -31.55
CA GLY A 262 1.27 -13.28 -31.99
C GLY A 262 1.10 -12.16 -30.96
N HIS A 263 1.70 -12.28 -29.77
CA HIS A 263 1.60 -11.35 -28.65
C HIS A 263 2.89 -11.33 -27.80
N PRO A 264 4.02 -10.84 -28.36
CA PRO A 264 5.35 -10.83 -27.71
C PRO A 264 5.47 -9.92 -26.47
N ARG A 265 4.36 -9.46 -25.88
CA ARG A 265 4.26 -8.46 -24.80
C ARG A 265 3.58 -9.01 -23.53
N THR A 266 3.38 -10.32 -23.40
CA THR A 266 2.58 -10.95 -22.32
C THR A 266 3.37 -11.48 -21.12
N ASN A 267 4.60 -11.03 -20.88
CA ASN A 267 5.36 -11.44 -19.69
C ASN A 267 4.93 -10.64 -18.45
N LEU A 268 4.65 -11.33 -17.33
CA LEU A 268 4.12 -10.73 -16.11
C LEU A 268 5.06 -9.65 -15.54
N ASP A 269 6.37 -9.90 -15.55
CA ASP A 269 7.38 -8.96 -15.05
C ASP A 269 7.34 -7.62 -15.83
N ILE A 270 7.34 -7.66 -17.16
CA ILE A 270 7.24 -6.49 -18.02
C ILE A 270 5.92 -5.76 -17.79
N TYR A 271 4.82 -6.50 -17.68
CA TYR A 271 3.48 -5.95 -17.49
C TYR A 271 3.36 -5.18 -16.17
N VAL A 272 3.79 -5.82 -15.07
CA VAL A 272 3.72 -5.26 -13.73
C VAL A 272 4.64 -4.05 -13.61
N HIS A 273 5.89 -4.12 -14.09
CA HIS A 273 6.79 -2.98 -14.10
C HIS A 273 6.23 -1.79 -14.89
N LYS A 274 5.70 -2.03 -16.10
CA LYS A 274 5.13 -0.97 -16.95
C LYS A 274 3.96 -0.26 -16.29
N ILE A 275 3.05 -0.99 -15.62
CA ILE A 275 1.94 -0.39 -14.89
C ILE A 275 2.48 0.53 -13.80
N HIS A 276 3.36 0.04 -12.94
CA HIS A 276 3.84 0.80 -11.79
C HIS A 276 4.78 1.95 -12.17
N ALA A 277 5.43 1.88 -13.34
CA ALA A 277 6.25 2.96 -13.88
C ALA A 277 5.46 3.95 -14.76
N SER A 278 4.19 3.68 -15.07
CA SER A 278 3.47 4.32 -16.18
C SER A 278 3.35 5.84 -16.11
N HIS A 279 3.00 6.42 -14.95
CA HIS A 279 2.86 7.88 -14.82
C HIS A 279 4.20 8.62 -14.96
N GLY A 280 5.29 7.97 -14.58
CA GLY A 280 6.65 8.52 -14.71
C GLY A 280 7.23 8.45 -16.12
N MET A 281 6.51 7.88 -17.10
CA MET A 281 7.00 7.74 -18.47
C MET A 281 6.74 9.02 -19.30
N PRO A 282 7.71 9.52 -20.09
CA PRO A 282 7.58 10.76 -20.86
C PRO A 282 6.52 10.67 -21.99
N ALA A 283 5.83 11.78 -22.29
CA ALA A 283 4.87 11.89 -23.40
C ALA A 283 5.48 11.70 -24.78
N GLY A 284 4.61 11.37 -25.75
CA GLY A 284 4.75 11.85 -27.13
C GLY A 284 5.78 11.14 -28.02
N ILE A 285 6.34 10.00 -27.60
CA ILE A 285 7.28 9.23 -28.42
C ILE A 285 6.94 7.72 -28.36
N GLY A 286 6.01 7.31 -29.27
CA GLY A 286 5.59 5.94 -29.72
C GLY A 286 4.89 5.05 -28.68
N ASP A 287 3.69 4.46 -28.85
CA ASP A 287 2.86 4.03 -30.02
C ASP A 287 1.57 4.87 -30.25
N ASP A 288 1.24 5.83 -29.38
CA ASP A 288 0.17 6.80 -29.62
C ASP A 288 0.62 8.21 -29.21
N ASN A 289 0.14 9.18 -29.97
CA ASN A 289 0.49 10.59 -29.82
C ASN A 289 -0.37 11.25 -28.71
N THR A 290 -0.69 10.51 -27.64
CA THR A 290 -1.69 10.91 -26.64
C THR A 290 -1.05 11.06 -25.26
N THR A 291 -0.88 12.34 -24.89
CA THR A 291 -0.76 12.89 -23.52
C THR A 291 0.39 12.38 -22.62
N GLU A 292 0.92 13.26 -21.76
CA GLU A 292 1.90 12.89 -20.72
C GLU A 292 1.31 11.89 -19.72
N GLY A 293 2.14 10.96 -19.23
CA GLY A 293 1.79 10.07 -18.12
C GLY A 293 0.99 8.81 -18.47
N VAL A 294 0.84 8.46 -19.75
CA VAL A 294 0.10 7.26 -20.17
C VAL A 294 1.02 6.21 -20.79
N ALA A 295 1.10 5.02 -20.17
CA ALA A 295 1.80 3.87 -20.72
C ALA A 295 0.82 2.90 -21.40
N ARG A 296 1.07 2.60 -22.67
CA ARG A 296 0.39 1.54 -23.41
C ARG A 296 0.97 0.18 -23.01
N VAL A 297 0.21 -0.57 -22.22
CA VAL A 297 0.66 -1.88 -21.74
C VAL A 297 0.20 -3.00 -22.69
N LYS A 298 -0.93 -2.79 -23.39
CA LYS A 298 -1.43 -3.64 -24.49
C LYS A 298 -2.23 -2.79 -25.50
N ASP A 299 -2.43 -3.28 -26.72
CA ASP A 299 -3.40 -2.69 -27.66
C ASP A 299 -4.73 -2.41 -26.95
N SER A 300 -5.11 -1.13 -26.87
CA SER A 300 -6.31 -0.61 -26.17
C SER A 300 -6.29 -0.56 -24.63
N TYR A 301 -5.15 -0.83 -23.97
CA TYR A 301 -5.01 -0.71 -22.52
C TYR A 301 -3.90 0.27 -22.15
N ASN A 302 -4.33 1.41 -21.64
CA ASN A 302 -3.50 2.55 -21.28
C ASN A 302 -3.59 2.77 -19.76
N TYR A 303 -2.45 2.91 -19.12
CA TYR A 303 -2.34 3.09 -17.68
C TYR A 303 -1.62 4.40 -17.37
N SER A 304 -2.12 5.14 -16.39
CA SER A 304 -1.41 6.25 -15.72
C SER A 304 -1.53 5.95 -14.24
N VAL A 305 -0.51 5.35 -13.66
CA VAL A 305 -0.45 4.98 -12.24
C VAL A 305 0.74 5.69 -11.62
N SER A 306 0.45 6.52 -10.62
CA SER A 306 1.48 7.14 -9.81
C SER A 306 1.92 6.16 -8.73
N TYR A 307 3.20 5.78 -8.76
CA TYR A 307 3.77 4.94 -7.72
C TYR A 307 3.91 5.75 -6.41
N PRO A 308 3.50 5.22 -5.24
CA PRO A 308 3.41 5.96 -3.98
C PRO A 308 4.77 6.39 -3.38
N TYR A 309 5.90 5.88 -3.90
CA TYR A 309 7.23 6.15 -3.36
C TYR A 309 7.79 7.50 -3.81
N VAL A 310 8.05 8.41 -2.86
CA VAL A 310 8.37 9.82 -3.14
C VAL A 310 9.86 10.14 -3.38
N GLU A 311 10.81 9.28 -2.95
CA GLU A 311 12.26 9.51 -3.15
C GLU A 311 12.90 8.60 -4.21
N ALA A 312 12.80 7.28 -4.05
CA ALA A 312 13.36 6.28 -4.96
C ALA A 312 12.39 5.87 -6.09
N GLY A 313 11.10 6.23 -6.01
CA GLY A 313 10.11 5.82 -6.99
C GLY A 313 10.06 4.29 -7.17
N THR A 314 10.05 3.84 -8.42
CA THR A 314 10.06 2.42 -8.78
C THR A 314 11.44 1.74 -8.68
N SER A 315 12.46 2.42 -8.16
CA SER A 315 13.82 1.85 -8.02
C SER A 315 14.05 1.08 -6.72
N ASP A 316 13.17 1.21 -5.72
CA ASP A 316 13.19 0.33 -4.54
C ASP A 316 12.49 -1.00 -4.88
N CYS A 317 13.30 -1.99 -5.26
CA CYS A 317 12.80 -3.30 -5.65
C CYS A 317 12.19 -4.07 -4.47
N THR A 318 12.55 -3.73 -3.22
CA THR A 318 12.09 -4.45 -2.03
C THR A 318 10.58 -4.35 -1.78
N ALA A 319 9.91 -3.39 -2.43
CA ALA A 319 8.45 -3.27 -2.37
C ALA A 319 7.74 -4.52 -2.95
N CYS A 320 8.34 -5.18 -3.95
CA CYS A 320 7.81 -6.40 -4.55
C CYS A 320 8.71 -7.62 -4.31
N HIS A 321 10.02 -7.42 -4.40
CA HIS A 321 11.04 -8.46 -4.23
C HIS A 321 11.45 -8.51 -2.76
N ASP A 322 10.60 -9.16 -1.97
CA ASP A 322 10.52 -9.09 -0.50
C ASP A 322 11.60 -9.84 0.28
N THR A 323 12.64 -10.38 -0.37
CA THR A 323 13.77 -11.03 0.31
C THR A 323 15.09 -10.77 -0.41
N ASP A 324 16.21 -10.79 0.32
CA ASP A 324 17.55 -10.63 -0.27
C ASP A 324 17.84 -11.66 -1.36
N ALA A 325 17.33 -12.89 -1.20
CA ALA A 325 17.47 -13.93 -2.22
C ALA A 325 16.70 -13.58 -3.49
N LYS A 326 15.49 -13.03 -3.37
CA LYS A 326 14.67 -12.57 -4.51
C LYS A 326 15.30 -11.33 -5.16
N ILE A 327 15.78 -10.36 -4.37
CA ILE A 327 16.51 -9.20 -4.88
C ILE A 327 17.75 -9.65 -5.67
N THR A 328 18.59 -10.50 -5.07
CA THR A 328 19.78 -11.05 -5.73
C THR A 328 19.42 -11.80 -7.01
N ALA A 329 18.31 -12.54 -7.01
CA ALA A 329 17.84 -13.26 -8.19
C ALA A 329 17.40 -12.32 -9.31
N VAL A 330 16.74 -11.19 -9.01
CA VAL A 330 16.25 -10.26 -10.04
C VAL A 330 17.32 -9.28 -10.51
N THR A 331 18.23 -8.85 -9.65
CA THR A 331 19.37 -7.98 -10.01
C THR A 331 20.56 -8.76 -10.57
N ALA A 332 20.44 -10.09 -10.70
CA ALA A 332 21.45 -10.93 -11.33
C ALA A 332 21.75 -10.46 -12.75
N GLN A 333 23.04 -10.47 -13.11
CA GLN A 333 23.52 -9.97 -14.39
C GLN A 333 22.84 -10.64 -15.61
N ALA A 334 22.40 -11.89 -15.47
CA ALA A 334 21.67 -12.62 -16.52
C ALA A 334 20.32 -11.98 -16.89
N ASN A 335 19.73 -11.15 -16.02
CA ASN A 335 18.47 -10.46 -16.28
C ASN A 335 18.66 -9.09 -16.93
N PHE A 336 19.91 -8.66 -17.15
CA PHE A 336 20.21 -7.39 -17.79
C PHE A 336 19.93 -7.46 -19.30
N THR A 337 18.65 -7.33 -19.65
CA THR A 337 18.11 -7.48 -21.00
C THR A 337 17.32 -6.24 -21.42
N TYR A 338 17.17 -6.04 -22.74
CA TYR A 338 16.40 -4.92 -23.30
C TYR A 338 14.99 -4.83 -22.71
N ASP A 339 14.26 -5.95 -22.66
CA ASP A 339 12.86 -5.98 -22.23
C ASP A 339 12.68 -5.61 -20.75
N VAL A 340 13.62 -6.00 -19.88
CA VAL A 340 13.63 -5.60 -18.47
C VAL A 340 13.84 -4.10 -18.34
N CYS A 341 14.82 -3.52 -19.05
CA CYS A 341 15.08 -2.08 -19.02
C CYS A 341 13.87 -1.28 -19.52
N MET A 342 13.33 -1.65 -20.67
CA MET A 342 12.21 -0.92 -21.29
C MET A 342 10.87 -1.13 -20.57
N SER A 343 10.80 -2.09 -19.63
CA SER A 343 9.63 -2.24 -18.76
C SER A 343 9.46 -1.07 -17.78
N CYS A 344 10.54 -0.41 -17.37
CA CYS A 344 10.49 0.79 -16.52
C CYS A 344 10.85 2.08 -17.26
N HIS A 345 11.79 2.02 -18.22
CA HIS A 345 12.40 3.21 -18.81
C HIS A 345 11.85 3.58 -20.20
N LYS A 346 10.90 2.81 -20.74
CA LYS A 346 10.24 3.01 -22.04
C LYS A 346 11.17 2.88 -23.26
N ASN A 347 12.18 3.74 -23.40
CA ASN A 347 13.16 3.77 -24.49
C ASN A 347 14.44 4.51 -24.07
N TRP A 348 15.45 4.51 -24.93
CA TRP A 348 16.75 5.14 -24.65
C TRP A 348 16.74 6.67 -24.46
N ASP A 349 15.66 7.37 -24.81
CA ASP A 349 15.52 8.82 -24.60
C ASP A 349 15.33 9.20 -23.14
N PHE A 350 15.01 8.24 -22.27
CA PHE A 350 14.92 8.47 -20.84
C PHE A 350 16.28 8.79 -20.18
N TRP A 351 17.37 8.45 -20.86
CA TRP A 351 18.72 8.63 -20.33
C TRP A 351 19.45 9.79 -21.00
N THR A 352 20.38 10.36 -20.24
CA THR A 352 21.37 11.33 -20.73
C THR A 352 22.72 10.68 -20.96
N ASP A 353 23.56 11.27 -21.81
CA ASP A 353 24.94 10.81 -22.02
C ASP A 353 25.76 10.79 -20.71
N THR A 354 25.43 11.66 -19.75
CA THR A 354 26.04 11.68 -18.42
C THR A 354 25.68 10.45 -17.62
N GLN A 355 24.40 10.02 -17.63
CA GLN A 355 23.95 8.81 -16.94
C GLN A 355 24.52 7.54 -17.57
N ALA A 356 24.73 7.53 -18.88
CA ALA A 356 25.35 6.42 -19.60
C ALA A 356 26.89 6.42 -19.50
N SER A 357 27.50 7.41 -18.84
CA SER A 357 28.97 7.61 -18.81
C SER A 357 29.61 7.64 -20.21
N GLY A 358 28.91 8.20 -21.21
CA GLY A 358 29.32 8.22 -22.61
C GLY A 358 28.14 8.49 -23.58
N THR A 359 28.40 8.49 -24.88
CA THR A 359 27.33 8.66 -25.89
C THR A 359 26.33 7.51 -25.85
N LEU A 360 25.03 7.83 -25.84
CA LEU A 360 23.93 6.87 -25.99
C LEU A 360 23.79 6.29 -27.41
N ASP A 361 24.57 6.75 -28.40
CA ASP A 361 24.44 6.33 -29.80
C ASP A 361 24.49 4.80 -29.99
N PHE A 362 25.35 4.11 -29.23
CA PHE A 362 25.41 2.66 -29.26
C PHE A 362 24.14 2.01 -28.71
N HIS A 363 23.65 2.49 -27.56
CA HIS A 363 22.45 1.98 -26.90
C HIS A 363 21.23 2.14 -27.82
N ARG A 364 21.12 3.30 -28.48
CA ARG A 364 20.06 3.61 -29.46
C ARG A 364 20.05 2.69 -30.68
N GLY A 365 21.16 2.00 -30.96
CA GLY A 365 21.24 0.96 -31.97
C GLY A 365 20.55 -0.34 -31.58
N ILE A 366 20.21 -0.53 -30.30
CA ILE A 366 19.46 -1.68 -29.77
C ILE A 366 17.97 -1.30 -29.73
N THR A 367 17.11 -2.02 -30.44
CA THR A 367 15.69 -1.71 -30.58
C THR A 367 14.83 -2.95 -30.30
N GLU A 368 13.52 -2.77 -30.14
CA GLU A 368 12.58 -3.90 -30.02
C GLU A 368 12.72 -4.89 -31.19
N ASP A 369 13.01 -4.39 -32.40
CA ASP A 369 13.16 -5.20 -33.62
C ASP A 369 14.43 -6.07 -33.64
N ASN A 370 15.51 -5.64 -32.97
CA ASN A 370 16.80 -6.35 -32.98
C ASN A 370 17.24 -6.89 -31.61
N LYS A 371 16.35 -6.84 -30.61
CA LYS A 371 16.63 -7.30 -29.23
C LYS A 371 17.05 -8.78 -29.16
N ALA A 372 16.51 -9.63 -30.05
CA ALA A 372 16.86 -11.04 -30.10
C ALA A 372 18.32 -11.27 -30.54
N GLU A 373 18.83 -10.43 -31.44
CA GLU A 373 20.22 -10.50 -31.93
C GLU A 373 21.22 -9.94 -30.90
N THR A 374 20.73 -9.11 -29.97
CA THR A 374 21.52 -8.39 -28.98
C THR A 374 21.30 -8.90 -27.55
N ALA A 375 20.57 -10.01 -27.37
CA ALA A 375 20.14 -10.50 -26.05
C ALA A 375 21.28 -10.71 -25.03
N ASN A 376 22.49 -11.06 -25.50
CA ASN A 376 23.67 -11.25 -24.64
C ASN A 376 24.69 -10.10 -24.72
N LEU A 377 24.37 -9.03 -25.45
CA LEU A 377 25.28 -7.92 -25.69
C LEU A 377 25.49 -7.08 -24.43
N CYS A 378 24.42 -6.84 -23.66
CA CYS A 378 24.43 -6.03 -22.44
C CYS A 378 25.47 -6.54 -21.44
N VAL A 379 25.42 -7.84 -21.14
CA VAL A 379 26.31 -8.50 -20.15
C VAL A 379 27.77 -8.60 -20.60
N THR A 380 28.07 -8.33 -21.87
CA THR A 380 29.45 -8.29 -22.39
C THR A 380 30.17 -7.01 -21.96
N CYS A 381 29.45 -5.89 -21.86
CA CYS A 381 30.01 -4.60 -21.45
C CYS A 381 29.79 -4.33 -19.95
N HIS A 382 28.59 -4.61 -19.43
CA HIS A 382 28.17 -4.35 -18.05
C HIS A 382 28.73 -5.40 -17.07
N THR A 383 30.05 -5.45 -16.94
CA THR A 383 30.78 -6.47 -16.16
C THR A 383 31.33 -5.96 -14.83
N GLY A 384 31.11 -4.69 -14.51
CA GLY A 384 31.69 -4.00 -13.36
C GLY A 384 33.11 -3.48 -13.60
N GLY A 385 33.64 -3.67 -14.81
CA GLY A 385 34.91 -3.07 -15.27
C GLY A 385 34.69 -2.00 -16.34
N ALA A 386 34.28 -2.42 -17.54
CA ALA A 386 34.05 -1.51 -18.67
C ALA A 386 32.80 -0.63 -18.49
N ALA A 387 31.76 -1.18 -17.88
CA ALA A 387 30.57 -0.48 -17.41
C ALA A 387 30.05 -1.18 -16.13
N PRO A 388 29.30 -0.48 -15.27
CA PRO A 388 28.71 -1.07 -14.06
C PRO A 388 27.82 -2.28 -14.35
N THR A 389 27.80 -3.27 -13.46
CA THR A 389 26.86 -4.40 -13.52
C THR A 389 25.43 -3.95 -13.22
N PHE A 390 24.44 -4.82 -13.47
CA PHE A 390 23.05 -4.51 -13.13
C PHE A 390 22.89 -4.17 -11.65
N ALA A 391 23.44 -5.02 -10.76
CA ALA A 391 23.39 -4.80 -9.31
C ALA A 391 24.14 -3.55 -8.82
N GLN A 392 25.12 -3.05 -9.59
CA GLN A 392 25.80 -1.79 -9.27
C GLN A 392 24.99 -0.55 -9.68
N ILE A 393 24.14 -0.67 -10.71
CA ILE A 393 23.22 0.40 -11.14
C ILE A 393 21.96 0.38 -10.27
N HIS A 394 21.44 -0.82 -9.99
CA HIS A 394 20.26 -1.08 -9.19
C HIS A 394 20.63 -2.07 -8.09
N SER A 395 20.95 -1.56 -6.90
CA SER A 395 21.19 -2.39 -5.71
C SER A 395 19.94 -3.20 -5.33
N GLY A 396 18.76 -2.68 -5.70
CA GLY A 396 17.45 -3.19 -5.32
C GLY A 396 16.90 -2.56 -4.05
N TYR A 397 17.66 -1.71 -3.37
CA TYR A 397 17.30 -1.07 -2.12
C TYR A 397 17.43 0.46 -2.23
N ASP A 398 16.60 1.18 -1.48
CA ASP A 398 16.82 2.61 -1.23
C ASP A 398 17.99 2.81 -0.24
N GLU A 399 19.11 3.34 -0.73
CA GLU A 399 20.31 3.63 0.05
C GLU A 399 20.03 4.51 1.27
N LEU A 400 19.18 5.53 1.14
CA LEU A 400 18.89 6.46 2.23
C LEU A 400 18.11 5.79 3.35
N ARG A 401 17.19 4.87 3.01
CA ARG A 401 16.44 4.07 3.98
C ARG A 401 17.35 3.04 4.66
N GLU A 402 18.17 2.33 3.89
CA GLU A 402 19.04 1.28 4.43
C GLU A 402 20.10 1.85 5.37
N THR A 403 20.77 2.93 4.97
CA THR A 403 21.73 3.63 5.86
C THR A 403 21.05 4.27 7.08
N GLY A 404 19.76 4.61 6.97
CA GLY A 404 18.97 5.16 8.06
C GLY A 404 18.78 4.20 9.24
N LYS A 405 18.83 2.88 9.00
CA LYS A 405 18.68 1.83 10.02
C LYS A 405 19.79 1.86 11.08
N ASP A 406 20.92 2.50 10.78
CA ASP A 406 22.03 2.66 11.72
C ASP A 406 21.81 3.78 12.75
N PHE A 407 20.70 4.52 12.68
CA PHE A 407 20.44 5.67 13.55
C PHE A 407 19.07 5.59 14.21
N ARG A 408 19.01 5.94 15.49
CA ARG A 408 17.77 6.18 16.24
C ARG A 408 17.90 7.41 17.12
N TYR A 409 16.96 8.34 16.99
CA TYR A 409 16.83 9.48 17.89
C TYR A 409 16.12 9.09 19.18
N VAL A 410 16.66 9.47 20.33
CA VAL A 410 16.07 9.17 21.64
C VAL A 410 16.00 10.43 22.49
N ILE A 411 14.80 10.71 23.02
CA ILE A 411 14.57 11.72 24.07
C ILE A 411 14.49 10.96 25.41
N ASP A 412 15.53 11.09 26.22
CA ASP A 412 15.71 10.33 27.46
C ASP A 412 14.86 10.93 28.58
N GLU A 413 15.06 12.21 28.88
CA GLU A 413 14.35 12.91 29.96
C GLU A 413 14.00 14.35 29.55
N ILE A 414 12.85 14.84 30.03
CA ILE A 414 12.40 16.22 29.85
C ILE A 414 12.07 16.74 31.26
N ARG A 415 12.66 17.87 31.64
CA ARG A 415 12.50 18.45 32.98
C ARG A 415 12.13 19.93 32.87
N VAL A 416 11.02 20.33 33.48
CA VAL A 416 10.64 21.76 33.57
C VAL A 416 11.32 22.38 34.79
N THR A 417 12.52 22.94 34.59
CA THR A 417 13.41 23.37 35.67
C THR A 417 13.05 24.73 36.28
N ASP A 418 12.29 25.56 35.57
CA ASP A 418 11.71 26.79 36.11
C ASP A 418 10.30 27.00 35.53
N PRO A 419 9.23 26.61 36.26
CA PRO A 419 7.85 26.77 35.80
C PRO A 419 7.41 28.23 35.66
N VAL A 420 8.08 29.17 36.34
CA VAL A 420 7.73 30.60 36.30
C VAL A 420 8.36 31.27 35.09
N LEU A 421 9.60 30.91 34.76
CA LEU A 421 10.30 31.39 33.57
C LEU A 421 10.10 30.50 32.34
N GLY A 422 9.45 29.34 32.50
CA GLY A 422 9.20 28.37 31.43
C GLY A 422 10.47 27.70 30.91
N THR A 423 11.49 27.46 31.74
CA THR A 423 12.72 26.79 31.27
C THR A 423 12.53 25.28 31.29
N VAL A 424 12.91 24.62 30.19
CA VAL A 424 12.90 23.16 30.06
C VAL A 424 14.29 22.65 29.68
N GLU A 425 14.74 21.60 30.36
CA GLU A 425 15.94 20.84 30.04
C GLU A 425 15.55 19.51 29.42
N ILE A 426 16.33 19.09 28.41
CA ILE A 426 16.03 17.94 27.57
C ILE A 426 17.31 17.13 27.44
N ASP A 427 17.32 15.92 27.99
CA ASP A 427 18.39 14.95 27.77
C ASP A 427 18.03 14.06 26.59
N TRP A 428 18.94 13.94 25.64
CA TRP A 428 18.73 13.21 24.40
C TRP A 428 20.03 12.61 23.88
N TYR A 429 19.91 11.59 23.04
CA TYR A 429 21.05 10.99 22.38
C TYR A 429 20.64 10.37 21.04
N ILE A 430 21.65 10.04 20.24
CA ILE A 430 21.48 9.28 18.99
C ILE A 430 22.28 8.00 19.17
N GLU A 431 21.70 6.87 18.80
CA GLU A 431 22.35 5.56 18.92
C GLU A 431 22.17 4.72 17.67
N ASN A 432 23.03 3.73 17.51
CA ASN A 432 22.81 2.64 16.58
C ASN A 432 21.85 1.62 17.24
N PRO A 433 20.65 1.39 16.66
CA PRO A 433 19.66 0.52 17.27
C PRO A 433 20.05 -0.96 17.26
N ALA A 434 21.01 -1.38 16.43
CA ALA A 434 21.46 -2.76 16.34
C ALA A 434 22.35 -3.19 17.51
N ASP A 435 23.15 -2.27 18.07
CA ASP A 435 24.10 -2.57 19.15
C ASP A 435 23.97 -1.66 20.39
N GLY A 436 23.18 -0.58 20.32
CA GLY A 436 22.98 0.40 21.39
C GLY A 436 24.13 1.39 21.57
N THR A 437 25.10 1.42 20.65
CA THR A 437 26.22 2.36 20.72
C THR A 437 25.74 3.78 20.47
N LYS A 438 26.05 4.70 21.40
CA LYS A 438 25.69 6.12 21.27
C LYS A 438 26.71 6.88 20.43
N TYR A 439 26.22 7.71 19.52
CA TYR A 439 27.04 8.59 18.67
C TYR A 439 27.57 9.79 19.45
N ASP A 440 28.76 10.27 19.08
CA ASP A 440 29.27 11.56 19.56
C ASP A 440 28.57 12.70 18.81
N LEU A 441 27.96 13.60 19.57
CA LEU A 441 27.19 14.74 19.06
C LEU A 441 28.03 16.03 18.97
N SER A 442 29.32 15.95 19.32
CA SER A 442 30.26 17.06 19.16
C SER A 442 30.36 17.43 17.66
N PRO A 443 30.44 18.73 17.30
CA PRO A 443 30.56 19.12 15.90
C PRO A 443 31.91 18.69 15.33
N VAL A 444 31.93 17.60 14.57
CA VAL A 444 33.09 17.11 13.82
C VAL A 444 32.96 17.49 12.35
N ALA A 445 34.06 17.80 11.68
CA ALA A 445 34.08 17.94 10.22
C ALA A 445 33.99 16.53 9.61
N VAL A 446 33.04 16.31 8.70
CA VAL A 446 32.92 15.01 8.02
C VAL A 446 34.03 14.90 6.98
N THR A 447 35.06 14.09 7.24
CA THR A 447 36.25 14.02 6.36
C THR A 447 36.64 12.61 5.97
N ASP A 448 36.43 11.63 6.86
CA ASP A 448 36.79 10.24 6.64
C ASP A 448 35.51 9.36 6.59
N PRO A 449 35.51 8.25 5.83
CA PRO A 449 34.40 7.30 5.83
C PRO A 449 34.07 6.80 7.24
N GLY A 450 32.78 6.83 7.59
CA GLY A 450 32.26 6.53 8.93
C GLY A 450 32.05 7.77 9.81
N ASP A 451 32.55 8.94 9.41
CA ASP A 451 32.25 10.19 10.11
C ASP A 451 30.76 10.56 9.95
N VAL A 452 30.16 11.06 11.04
CA VAL A 452 28.76 11.52 11.07
C VAL A 452 28.68 12.94 11.61
N MET A 453 27.87 13.78 10.97
CA MET A 453 27.54 15.13 11.41
C MET A 453 26.03 15.31 11.56
N PHE A 454 25.61 15.95 12.65
CA PHE A 454 24.20 16.13 13.01
C PHE A 454 23.67 17.56 12.78
N THR A 455 24.32 18.35 11.93
CA THR A 455 23.89 19.73 11.63
C THR A 455 22.55 19.81 10.88
N GLY A 456 22.16 18.74 10.19
CA GLY A 456 20.84 18.59 9.58
C GLY A 456 19.72 18.14 10.53
N VAL A 457 20.04 17.92 11.81
CA VAL A 457 19.09 17.53 12.87
C VAL A 457 18.63 18.76 13.65
N SER A 458 17.35 18.78 13.99
CA SER A 458 16.67 19.91 14.64
C SER A 458 15.73 19.43 15.74
N MET A 459 15.50 20.29 16.73
CA MET A 459 14.59 20.00 17.84
C MET A 459 13.60 21.15 18.05
N TYR A 460 12.34 20.82 18.27
CA TYR A 460 11.25 21.78 18.47
C TYR A 460 10.47 21.47 19.74
N LEU A 461 9.87 22.52 20.30
CA LEU A 461 8.78 22.37 21.27
C LEU A 461 7.44 22.52 20.56
N ALA A 462 6.53 21.63 20.91
CA ALA A 462 5.13 21.66 20.48
C ALA A 462 4.21 21.62 21.70
N TYR A 463 2.97 22.07 21.52
CA TYR A 463 1.99 22.13 22.60
C TYR A 463 0.64 21.62 22.13
N GLY A 464 -0.01 20.79 22.96
CA GLY A 464 -1.25 20.11 22.62
C GLY A 464 -2.36 20.44 23.60
N THR A 465 -3.57 20.50 23.06
CA THR A 465 -4.82 20.63 23.83
C THR A 465 -5.49 19.26 23.79
N LYS A 466 -5.82 18.70 24.96
CA LYS A 466 -6.22 17.28 25.07
C LYS A 466 -5.11 16.39 24.46
N ASP A 467 -5.44 15.57 23.45
CA ASP A 467 -4.47 14.72 22.76
C ASP A 467 -3.99 15.26 21.42
N ASP A 468 -4.56 16.35 20.88
CA ASP A 468 -4.10 16.92 19.62
C ASP A 468 -3.11 18.06 19.83
N TRP A 469 -2.02 18.06 19.07
CA TRP A 469 -1.16 19.23 18.97
C TRP A 469 -1.97 20.39 18.40
N THR A 470 -1.82 21.59 18.95
CA THR A 470 -2.52 22.80 18.49
C THR A 470 -1.58 23.98 18.39
N ASN A 471 -0.46 23.92 19.12
CA ASN A 471 0.53 24.97 19.29
C ASN A 471 -0.10 26.32 19.70
N GLN A 472 -1.23 26.27 20.39
CA GLN A 472 -1.92 27.44 20.89
C GLN A 472 -1.05 28.17 21.92
N GLY A 473 -1.03 29.50 21.88
CA GLY A 473 -0.24 30.32 22.79
C GLY A 473 1.24 30.47 22.42
N THR A 474 1.71 29.84 21.33
CA THR A 474 3.08 30.01 20.82
C THR A 474 3.31 31.37 20.18
N GLY A 475 2.26 32.04 19.71
CA GLY A 475 2.33 33.30 18.98
C GLY A 475 2.70 33.14 17.49
N VAL A 476 2.72 31.91 16.97
CA VAL A 476 2.97 31.63 15.55
C VAL A 476 1.63 31.39 14.84
N ALA A 477 1.52 31.88 13.60
CA ALA A 477 0.30 31.73 12.82
C ALA A 477 0.03 30.27 12.41
N ALA A 478 -1.25 29.96 12.16
CA ALA A 478 -1.73 28.67 11.65
C ALA A 478 -1.25 27.46 12.48
N GLY A 479 -1.20 27.61 13.81
CA GLY A 479 -0.83 26.54 14.73
C GLY A 479 0.55 25.93 14.50
N GLN A 480 1.50 26.63 13.88
CA GLN A 480 2.85 26.08 13.71
C GLN A 480 3.63 26.08 15.05
N PRO A 481 4.54 25.11 15.27
CA PRO A 481 5.40 25.13 16.45
C PRO A 481 6.33 26.35 16.42
N SER A 482 6.75 26.83 17.60
CA SER A 482 7.70 27.94 17.69
C SER A 482 9.05 27.55 17.08
N THR A 483 9.44 28.22 16.00
CA THR A 483 10.51 27.81 15.07
C THR A 483 11.95 27.96 15.59
N SER A 484 12.18 28.24 16.87
CA SER A 484 13.53 28.29 17.42
C SER A 484 14.05 26.86 17.64
N SER A 485 14.78 26.32 16.67
CA SER A 485 15.47 25.03 16.81
C SER A 485 16.34 25.03 18.07
N VAL A 486 16.06 24.11 18.98
CA VAL A 486 16.70 24.02 20.30
C VAL A 486 18.15 23.50 20.19
N ILE A 487 18.48 22.71 19.16
CA ILE A 487 19.77 22.02 19.03
C ILE A 487 20.93 22.91 18.53
N LEU A 488 20.67 23.97 17.74
CA LEU A 488 21.72 24.61 16.92
C LEU A 488 22.40 25.85 17.52
N ALA A 489 22.08 26.22 18.76
CA ALA A 489 22.79 27.29 19.43
C ALA A 489 23.83 26.65 20.37
N ALA A 490 25.13 26.81 20.07
CA ALA A 490 26.23 26.20 20.83
C ALA A 490 26.28 26.62 22.32
N ASP A 491 25.51 27.64 22.68
CA ASP A 491 25.26 28.13 24.04
C ASP A 491 24.11 27.42 24.76
N ARG A 492 23.33 26.57 24.07
CA ARG A 492 22.11 25.91 24.58
C ARG A 492 22.17 24.39 24.63
N THR A 493 23.24 23.78 24.14
CA THR A 493 23.43 22.32 24.15
C THR A 493 24.81 21.99 24.71
N THR A 494 24.86 21.13 25.73
CA THR A 494 26.10 20.56 26.26
C THR A 494 26.15 19.07 25.95
N ALA A 495 27.13 18.66 25.14
CA ALA A 495 27.38 17.25 24.85
C ALA A 495 28.40 16.66 25.84
N GLY A 496 28.12 15.48 26.41
CA GLY A 496 29.05 14.76 27.27
C GLY A 496 28.68 13.28 27.42
N ALA A 497 29.68 12.39 27.33
CA ALA A 497 29.51 10.93 27.55
C ALA A 497 28.40 10.27 26.70
N GLY A 498 28.19 10.71 25.45
CA GLY A 498 27.20 10.15 24.53
C GLY A 498 25.75 10.56 24.81
N ILE A 499 25.52 11.52 25.71
CA ILE A 499 24.23 12.16 25.95
C ILE A 499 24.41 13.67 25.81
N ALA A 500 23.47 14.34 25.16
CA ALA A 500 23.40 15.79 25.08
C ALA A 500 22.26 16.30 25.96
N THR A 501 22.51 17.39 26.66
CA THR A 501 21.48 18.16 27.37
C THR A 501 21.27 19.46 26.64
N SER A 502 20.02 19.72 26.22
CA SER A 502 19.63 20.97 25.58
C SER A 502 18.61 21.74 26.43
N THR A 503 18.67 23.08 26.40
CA THR A 503 17.74 23.94 27.16
C THR A 503 16.85 24.77 26.22
N ALA A 504 15.54 24.71 26.42
CA ALA A 504 14.54 25.49 25.70
C ALA A 504 13.71 26.39 26.63
N THR A 505 12.95 27.32 26.04
CA THR A 505 12.07 28.24 26.79
C THR A 505 10.66 28.13 26.25
N ILE A 506 9.71 27.94 27.15
CA ILE A 506 8.28 27.86 26.86
C ILE A 506 7.75 29.28 26.65
N PRO A 507 7.01 29.55 25.56
CA PRO A 507 6.41 30.85 25.32
C PRO A 507 5.46 31.28 26.45
N ALA A 508 5.47 32.56 26.82
CA ALA A 508 4.62 33.08 27.90
C ALA A 508 3.11 32.86 27.65
N GLY A 509 2.68 32.88 26.38
CA GLY A 509 1.28 32.59 26.02
C GLY A 509 0.88 31.13 26.29
N VAL A 510 1.82 30.18 26.18
CA VAL A 510 1.61 28.79 26.56
C VAL A 510 1.56 28.64 28.07
N LEU A 511 2.49 29.29 28.80
CA LEU A 511 2.48 29.27 30.27
C LEU A 511 1.15 29.79 30.85
N ALA A 512 0.53 30.77 30.19
CA ALA A 512 -0.77 31.30 30.60
C ALA A 512 -1.92 30.29 30.51
N ILE A 513 -1.76 29.20 29.77
CA ILE A 513 -2.76 28.14 29.59
C ILE A 513 -2.26 26.75 30.04
N ALA A 514 -1.14 26.68 30.77
CA ALA A 514 -0.45 25.44 31.15
C ALA A 514 -1.34 24.39 31.85
N ASP A 515 -2.38 24.81 32.56
CA ASP A 515 -3.35 23.90 33.21
C ASP A 515 -4.23 23.11 32.22
N ASN A 516 -4.28 23.53 30.94
CA ASN A 516 -5.16 22.94 29.92
C ASN A 516 -4.39 22.38 28.71
N VAL A 517 -3.06 22.39 28.75
CA VAL A 517 -2.21 21.94 27.65
C VAL A 517 -1.08 21.04 28.15
N LYS A 518 -0.58 20.19 27.25
CA LYS A 518 0.66 19.42 27.44
C LYS A 518 1.72 19.87 26.45
N GLY A 519 2.99 19.69 26.79
CA GLY A 519 4.11 19.95 25.90
C GLY A 519 4.59 18.70 25.19
N ALA A 520 5.38 18.88 24.13
CA ALA A 520 6.17 17.83 23.52
C ALA A 520 7.52 18.35 23.03
N VAL A 521 8.51 17.47 23.10
CA VAL A 521 9.81 17.65 22.45
C VAL A 521 9.82 16.81 21.19
N VAL A 522 10.29 17.41 20.09
CA VAL A 522 10.36 16.79 18.78
C VAL A 522 11.81 16.81 18.32
N ILE A 523 12.34 15.68 17.84
CA ILE A 523 13.62 15.62 17.12
C ILE A 523 13.35 15.11 15.69
N GLN A 524 13.81 15.85 14.69
CA GLN A 524 13.66 15.52 13.27
C GLN A 524 14.88 15.97 12.45
N GLY A 525 14.92 15.60 11.18
CA GLY A 525 16.01 15.92 10.28
C GLY A 525 16.90 14.72 9.96
N ARG A 526 17.93 14.95 9.16
CA ARG A 526 18.83 13.89 8.70
C ARG A 526 20.25 14.18 9.16
N PRO A 527 20.98 13.17 9.66
CA PRO A 527 22.42 13.29 9.79
C PRO A 527 23.07 13.30 8.40
N THR A 528 24.33 13.68 8.38
CA THR A 528 25.21 13.60 7.22
C THR A 528 26.26 12.54 7.51
N LEU A 529 26.30 11.46 6.72
CA LEU A 529 27.26 10.37 6.83
C LEU A 529 28.22 10.40 5.65
N MET A 530 29.53 10.26 5.91
CA MET A 530 30.52 10.01 4.84
C MET A 530 30.70 8.52 4.64
N THR A 531 30.46 8.06 3.42
CA THR A 531 30.72 6.71 2.92
C THR A 531 32.00 6.72 2.07
N GLU A 532 32.41 5.54 1.57
CA GLU A 532 33.52 5.46 0.63
C GLU A 532 33.22 6.18 -0.70
N ASP A 533 31.94 6.27 -1.08
CA ASP A 533 31.46 6.84 -2.34
C ASP A 533 31.05 8.32 -2.24
N GLY A 534 31.07 8.90 -1.03
CA GLY A 534 30.78 10.31 -0.81
C GLY A 534 29.88 10.55 0.40
N THR A 535 29.10 11.63 0.37
CA THR A 535 28.25 12.01 1.50
C THR A 535 26.80 11.62 1.22
N VAL A 536 26.17 10.95 2.19
CA VAL A 536 24.75 10.59 2.17
C VAL A 536 24.01 11.27 3.31
N THR A 537 22.70 11.48 3.16
CA THR A 537 21.82 11.98 4.22
C THR A 537 20.78 10.91 4.56
N PRO A 538 21.04 10.03 5.55
CA PRO A 538 20.19 8.89 5.85
C PRO A 538 18.78 9.29 6.31
N ASN A 539 17.79 8.46 5.98
CA ASN A 539 16.42 8.59 6.44
C ASN A 539 16.27 8.06 7.85
N VAL A 540 16.29 8.95 8.84
CA VAL A 540 16.15 8.59 10.26
C VAL A 540 14.77 9.02 10.78
N PRO A 541 13.93 8.08 11.27
CA PRO A 541 12.61 8.41 11.80
C PRO A 541 12.65 9.48 12.87
N GLY A 542 11.77 10.49 12.76
CA GLY A 542 11.63 11.52 13.78
C GLY A 542 10.94 11.00 15.05
N VAL A 543 11.26 11.59 16.19
CA VAL A 543 10.68 11.22 17.50
C VAL A 543 9.96 12.40 18.13
N VAL A 544 8.84 12.10 18.78
CA VAL A 544 8.02 13.03 19.57
C VAL A 544 7.86 12.42 20.96
N LYS A 545 8.06 13.21 22.02
CA LYS A 545 7.84 12.77 23.41
C LYS A 545 7.10 13.84 24.19
N ALA A 546 5.99 13.48 24.81
CA ALA A 546 5.16 14.40 25.58
C ALA A 546 5.77 14.72 26.96
N PHE A 547 5.42 15.88 27.53
CA PHE A 547 5.73 16.26 28.90
C PHE A 547 4.62 17.13 29.52
N ASN A 548 4.47 17.07 30.84
CA ASN A 548 3.58 17.94 31.59
C ASN A 548 4.39 19.07 32.24
N PHE A 549 3.73 20.21 32.48
CA PHE A 549 4.37 21.40 33.04
C PHE A 549 4.69 21.28 34.55
N ASP A 550 4.02 20.34 35.23
CA ASP A 550 4.19 20.04 36.64
C ASP A 550 5.18 18.88 36.89
N ASP A 551 5.92 18.47 35.84
CA ASP A 551 6.92 17.39 35.87
C ASP A 551 6.32 15.99 36.16
N THR A 552 4.99 15.85 36.11
CA THR A 552 4.35 14.53 36.14
C THR A 552 4.52 13.80 34.81
N GLU A 553 4.44 12.47 34.85
CA GLU A 553 4.50 11.65 33.64
C GLU A 553 3.34 12.03 32.69
N ALA A 554 3.70 12.46 31.48
CA ALA A 554 2.72 12.83 30.47
C ALA A 554 2.18 11.59 29.75
N THR A 555 0.88 11.59 29.49
CA THR A 555 0.29 10.62 28.57
C THR A 555 0.61 11.01 27.14
N GLU A 556 1.21 10.08 26.40
CA GLU A 556 1.44 10.25 24.96
C GLU A 556 0.14 10.49 24.20
N ARG A 557 0.27 11.08 23.01
CA ARG A 557 -0.87 11.28 22.11
C ARG A 557 -1.46 9.93 21.70
N ARG A 558 -2.80 9.88 21.56
CA ARG A 558 -3.51 8.69 21.06
C ARG A 558 -2.93 8.19 19.73
N THR A 559 -2.69 6.88 19.64
CA THR A 559 -2.21 6.23 18.42
C THR A 559 -3.40 5.72 17.59
N VAL A 560 -3.75 6.46 16.55
CA VAL A 560 -4.92 6.16 15.69
C VAL A 560 -4.52 5.44 14.40
N VAL A 561 -3.32 5.70 13.91
CA VAL A 561 -2.78 5.07 12.69
C VAL A 561 -1.39 4.54 12.99
N ASP A 562 -0.97 3.55 12.22
CA ASP A 562 0.37 2.97 12.31
C ASP A 562 1.25 3.50 11.18
N THR A 563 2.48 3.90 11.51
CA THR A 563 3.46 4.32 10.50
C THR A 563 3.83 3.16 9.59
N GLU A 564 3.93 1.93 10.12
CA GLU A 564 4.28 0.75 9.32
C GLU A 564 3.23 0.45 8.24
N LYS A 565 1.95 0.75 8.51
CA LYS A 565 0.88 0.63 7.51
C LYS A 565 1.05 1.63 6.37
N CYS A 566 1.50 2.85 6.64
CA CYS A 566 1.84 3.80 5.59
C CYS A 566 3.06 3.33 4.77
N LEU A 567 4.09 2.81 5.45
CA LEU A 567 5.32 2.34 4.82
C LEU A 567 5.12 1.06 4.01
N ALA A 568 4.09 0.25 4.31
CA ALA A 568 3.71 -0.89 3.49
C ALA A 568 3.41 -0.48 2.03
N CYS A 569 2.84 0.72 1.81
CA CYS A 569 2.62 1.29 0.49
C CYS A 569 3.75 2.19 0.02
N HIS A 570 4.20 3.10 0.90
CA HIS A 570 5.12 4.17 0.51
C HIS A 570 6.59 3.79 0.55
N GLY A 571 6.96 2.70 1.24
CA GLY A 571 8.32 2.23 1.49
C GLY A 571 9.14 3.15 2.40
N THR A 572 9.27 4.42 2.00
CA THR A 572 9.84 5.52 2.78
C THR A 572 8.98 6.76 2.64
N LEU A 573 8.74 7.44 3.76
CA LEU A 573 8.13 8.75 3.78
C LEU A 573 9.15 9.77 4.27
N ALA A 574 9.55 10.68 3.39
CA ALA A 574 10.45 11.77 3.75
C ALA A 574 10.05 13.09 3.06
N PHE A 575 9.26 13.89 3.77
CA PHE A 575 8.66 15.10 3.21
C PHE A 575 9.44 16.37 3.53
N HIS A 576 9.06 17.45 2.84
CA HIS A 576 9.55 18.81 3.03
C HIS A 576 11.08 18.95 2.90
N GLY A 577 11.65 18.41 1.81
CA GLY A 577 13.10 18.39 1.59
C GLY A 577 13.83 17.31 2.39
N GLY A 578 13.10 16.27 2.82
CA GLY A 578 13.66 15.07 3.43
C GLY A 578 13.79 15.09 4.96
N SER A 579 13.44 16.19 5.64
CA SER A 579 13.66 16.26 7.10
C SER A 579 12.52 15.70 7.95
N ARG A 580 11.36 15.36 7.36
CA ARG A 580 10.20 14.80 8.06
C ARG A 580 10.07 13.34 7.65
N VAL A 581 10.69 12.46 8.44
CA VAL A 581 10.95 11.08 8.04
C VAL A 581 10.15 10.11 8.90
N MET A 582 9.38 9.24 8.25
CA MET A 582 8.85 7.96 8.76
C MET A 582 8.26 8.04 10.18
N SER A 583 7.43 9.05 10.45
CA SER A 583 6.77 9.22 11.76
C SER A 583 5.47 10.00 11.60
N VAL A 584 4.33 9.31 11.80
CA VAL A 584 3.03 9.98 11.73
C VAL A 584 2.86 10.98 12.87
N GLU A 585 3.33 10.66 14.08
CA GLU A 585 3.27 11.58 15.21
C GLU A 585 4.00 12.89 14.92
N LEU A 586 5.14 12.84 14.22
CA LEU A 586 5.85 14.03 13.76
C LEU A 586 4.98 14.90 12.85
N CYS A 587 4.26 14.31 11.90
CA CYS A 587 3.42 15.04 10.97
C CYS A 587 2.34 15.83 11.72
N THR A 588 1.73 15.24 12.74
CA THR A 588 0.64 15.87 13.52
C THR A 588 1.07 17.10 14.31
N VAL A 589 2.36 17.28 14.58
CA VAL A 589 2.86 18.47 15.28
C VAL A 589 2.60 19.74 14.46
N CYS A 590 2.78 19.64 13.14
CA CYS A 590 2.58 20.75 12.21
C CYS A 590 1.23 20.66 11.50
N HIS A 591 0.85 19.49 11.00
CA HIS A 591 -0.44 19.21 10.35
C HIS A 591 -1.50 18.95 11.41
N ASN A 592 -1.92 20.04 12.05
CA ASN A 592 -2.77 20.01 13.22
C ASN A 592 -4.10 20.75 13.01
N PRO A 593 -5.05 20.65 13.95
CA PRO A 593 -6.40 21.20 13.76
C PRO A 593 -6.48 22.72 13.57
N ASN A 594 -5.41 23.48 13.83
CA ASN A 594 -5.37 24.93 13.59
C ASN A 594 -4.76 25.31 12.23
N LEU A 595 -4.20 24.36 11.47
CA LEU A 595 -3.48 24.65 10.24
C LEU A 595 -4.43 24.74 9.03
N THR A 596 -4.55 25.93 8.46
CA THR A 596 -5.16 26.16 7.14
C THR A 596 -4.16 26.82 6.19
N ASP A 597 -4.52 26.89 4.91
CA ASP A 597 -3.72 27.57 3.89
C ASP A 597 -4.10 29.05 3.69
N ARG A 598 -4.98 29.61 4.54
CA ARG A 598 -5.52 30.97 4.41
C ARG A 598 -4.44 32.03 4.20
N GLN A 599 -3.42 32.02 5.06
CA GLN A 599 -2.31 32.95 4.98
C GLN A 599 -1.66 32.96 3.58
N TYR A 600 -1.52 31.79 2.96
CA TYR A 600 -0.91 31.66 1.64
C TYR A 600 -1.87 32.08 0.52
N ARG A 601 -3.17 31.83 0.68
CA ARG A 601 -4.20 32.36 -0.25
C ARG A 601 -4.21 33.88 -0.27
N GLU A 602 -4.10 34.52 0.89
CA GLU A 602 -4.02 35.98 1.01
C GLU A 602 -2.73 36.56 0.39
N ILE A 603 -1.58 35.92 0.63
CA ILE A 603 -0.30 36.31 0.00
C ILE A 603 -0.39 36.20 -1.52
N TRP A 604 -0.93 35.08 -2.02
CA TRP A 604 -1.06 34.86 -3.46
C TRP A 604 -2.06 35.83 -4.11
N ALA A 605 -3.15 36.17 -3.42
CA ALA A 605 -4.09 37.21 -3.86
C ALA A 605 -3.43 38.59 -4.00
N ALA A 606 -2.39 38.87 -3.21
CA ALA A 606 -1.68 40.14 -3.18
C ALA A 606 -0.49 40.24 -4.16
N ASP A 607 -0.04 39.13 -4.76
CA ASP A 607 1.08 39.11 -5.71
C ASP A 607 0.64 39.59 -7.13
N VAL A 608 1.58 40.08 -7.95
CA VAL A 608 1.34 40.62 -9.31
C VAL A 608 0.65 39.62 -10.25
N ASN A 609 0.86 38.32 -10.05
CA ASN A 609 0.14 37.27 -10.80
C ASN A 609 -1.31 37.13 -10.33
N GLY A 610 -1.60 37.30 -9.04
CA GLY A 610 -2.96 37.40 -8.49
C GLY A 610 -3.68 38.68 -8.95
N ALA A 611 -2.97 39.79 -9.06
CA ALA A 611 -3.49 41.07 -9.57
C ALA A 611 -3.83 41.05 -11.07
N ALA A 612 -3.04 40.33 -11.89
CA ALA A 612 -3.35 40.15 -13.31
C ALA A 612 -4.61 39.30 -13.55
N LEU A 613 -4.87 38.32 -12.68
CA LEU A 613 -6.12 37.55 -12.65
C LEU A 613 -7.30 38.43 -12.17
N PHE A 614 -7.03 39.36 -11.24
CA PHE A 614 -8.00 40.36 -10.78
C PHE A 614 -8.44 41.33 -11.89
N GLU A 615 -7.52 41.78 -12.75
CA GLU A 615 -7.84 42.63 -13.92
C GLU A 615 -8.62 41.89 -15.02
N ALA A 616 -8.55 40.56 -15.09
CA ALA A 616 -9.33 39.74 -16.02
C ALA A 616 -10.81 39.54 -15.58
N GLY A 617 -11.25 40.21 -14.51
CA GLY A 617 -12.61 40.14 -13.99
C GLY A 617 -12.85 39.00 -12.99
N VAL A 618 -11.77 38.45 -12.41
CA VAL A 618 -11.82 37.26 -11.54
C VAL A 618 -11.43 37.70 -10.12
N GLY A 619 -12.41 37.97 -9.25
CA GLY A 619 -12.21 38.52 -7.90
C GLY A 619 -11.81 37.47 -6.85
N SER A 620 -10.83 37.83 -6.00
CA SER A 620 -10.32 37.14 -4.79
C SER A 620 -9.86 35.67 -4.93
N ALA A 621 -8.83 35.25 -4.19
CA ALA A 621 -8.23 33.90 -4.24
C ALA A 621 -9.18 32.70 -4.04
N SER A 622 -10.46 32.92 -3.71
CA SER A 622 -11.55 31.94 -3.69
C SER A 622 -11.94 31.38 -5.07
N ILE A 623 -11.12 31.53 -6.11
CA ILE A 623 -11.51 31.33 -7.52
C ILE A 623 -11.00 30.04 -8.16
N LEU A 624 -10.04 29.33 -7.55
CA LEU A 624 -9.62 28.01 -8.06
C LEU A 624 -10.58 26.89 -7.63
N ASP A 625 -10.92 26.85 -6.34
CA ASP A 625 -11.72 25.80 -5.70
C ASP A 625 -12.97 26.35 -4.99
N GLY A 626 -13.22 27.67 -5.07
CA GLY A 626 -14.36 28.28 -4.39
C GLY A 626 -14.16 28.55 -2.90
N LYS A 627 -12.99 28.25 -2.33
CA LYS A 627 -12.77 28.25 -0.87
C LYS A 627 -11.96 29.46 -0.41
N GLU A 628 -12.39 30.07 0.70
CA GLU A 628 -11.62 31.14 1.38
C GLU A 628 -10.36 30.60 2.04
N GLU A 629 -10.42 29.37 2.54
CA GLU A 629 -9.30 28.60 3.09
C GLU A 629 -9.59 27.11 3.03
N GLU A 630 -8.53 26.31 3.06
CA GLU A 630 -8.57 24.86 3.07
C GLU A 630 -7.69 24.33 4.21
N SER A 631 -8.19 23.33 4.94
CA SER A 631 -7.46 22.77 6.07
C SER A 631 -6.35 21.85 5.60
N SER A 632 -5.19 21.90 6.27
CA SER A 632 -4.12 20.91 6.13
C SER A 632 -3.88 20.13 7.42
N ASP A 633 -4.86 20.05 8.31
CA ASP A 633 -4.85 19.14 9.45
C ASP A 633 -4.69 17.69 8.96
N LEU A 634 -3.91 16.86 9.68
CA LEU A 634 -3.48 15.57 9.15
C LEU A 634 -4.66 14.63 8.86
N ARG A 635 -5.68 14.59 9.73
CA ARG A 635 -6.87 13.75 9.51
C ARG A 635 -7.65 14.15 8.25
N TYR A 636 -7.67 15.44 7.93
CA TYR A 636 -8.42 15.97 6.80
C TYR A 636 -7.61 15.81 5.51
N MET A 637 -6.34 16.22 5.56
CA MET A 637 -5.41 16.19 4.44
C MET A 637 -5.18 14.77 3.92
N LEU A 638 -4.90 13.79 4.79
CA LEU A 638 -4.60 12.43 4.36
C LEU A 638 -5.79 11.79 3.65
N HIS A 639 -7.00 11.93 4.21
CA HIS A 639 -8.21 11.42 3.59
C HIS A 639 -8.49 12.13 2.26
N ARG A 640 -8.43 13.47 2.22
CA ARG A 640 -8.64 14.22 0.98
C ARG A 640 -7.69 13.79 -0.13
N ILE A 641 -6.39 13.64 0.16
CA ILE A 641 -5.38 13.23 -0.82
C ILE A 641 -5.70 11.83 -1.36
N HIS A 642 -6.04 10.86 -0.51
CA HIS A 642 -6.26 9.48 -0.96
C HIS A 642 -7.66 9.27 -1.56
N SER A 643 -8.65 10.10 -1.20
CA SER A 643 -10.01 10.01 -1.74
C SER A 643 -10.17 10.67 -3.12
N VAL A 644 -9.21 11.46 -3.60
CA VAL A 644 -9.33 12.13 -4.92
C VAL A 644 -9.48 11.16 -6.08
N THR A 645 -9.04 9.90 -5.92
CA THR A 645 -9.24 8.83 -6.91
C THR A 645 -10.72 8.42 -7.03
N GLN A 646 -11.55 8.74 -6.04
CA GLN A 646 -12.94 8.29 -5.94
C GLN A 646 -13.96 9.41 -6.07
N ASN A 647 -13.59 10.64 -5.72
CA ASN A 647 -14.53 11.75 -5.62
C ASN A 647 -14.48 12.76 -6.78
N ASP A 648 -13.62 12.58 -7.79
CA ASP A 648 -13.35 13.48 -8.94
C ASP A 648 -13.03 14.96 -8.59
N GLU A 649 -13.17 15.36 -7.31
CA GLU A 649 -12.89 16.68 -6.78
C GLU A 649 -11.42 16.75 -6.32
N PRO A 650 -10.63 17.67 -6.87
CA PRO A 650 -9.23 17.83 -6.46
C PRO A 650 -9.12 18.41 -5.05
N TYR A 651 -8.02 18.11 -4.38
CA TYR A 651 -7.64 18.76 -3.13
C TYR A 651 -6.57 19.82 -3.42
N VAL A 652 -6.88 21.09 -3.13
CA VAL A 652 -6.07 22.24 -3.53
C VAL A 652 -5.59 22.99 -2.29
N LEU A 653 -4.28 23.20 -2.19
CA LEU A 653 -3.63 23.92 -1.10
C LEU A 653 -2.69 25.01 -1.62
N PHE A 654 -2.68 26.17 -0.99
CA PHE A 654 -1.71 27.24 -1.25
C PHE A 654 -0.57 27.16 -0.24
N ARG A 655 0.69 27.19 -0.71
CA ARG A 655 1.88 27.06 0.15
C ARG A 655 3.08 27.81 -0.43
N ASN A 656 4.14 28.01 0.35
CA ASN A 656 5.44 28.40 -0.20
C ASN A 656 6.10 27.21 -0.91
N THR A 657 6.61 27.46 -2.11
CA THR A 657 7.48 26.55 -2.86
C THR A 657 8.90 26.55 -2.28
N SER A 658 9.65 25.48 -2.55
CA SER A 658 11.04 25.27 -2.14
C SER A 658 12.03 26.36 -2.60
N GLY A 659 11.63 27.24 -3.52
CA GLY A 659 12.41 28.40 -3.98
C GLY A 659 12.04 29.74 -3.32
N GLY A 660 11.13 29.75 -2.34
CA GLY A 660 10.70 30.96 -1.62
C GLY A 660 9.59 31.78 -2.30
N GLY A 661 8.99 31.29 -3.39
CA GLY A 661 7.79 31.86 -4.01
C GLY A 661 6.52 31.14 -3.54
N SER A 662 5.35 31.80 -3.56
CA SER A 662 4.06 31.13 -3.33
C SER A 662 3.69 30.22 -4.49
N GLY A 663 3.15 29.03 -4.20
CA GLY A 663 2.75 28.02 -5.17
C GLY A 663 1.49 27.27 -4.75
N ILE A 664 0.92 26.55 -5.70
CA ILE A 664 -0.33 25.80 -5.54
C ILE A 664 0.00 24.32 -5.58
N TYR A 665 -0.45 23.57 -4.57
CA TYR A 665 -0.42 22.11 -4.55
C TYR A 665 -1.81 21.60 -4.91
N MET A 666 -1.90 20.79 -5.95
CA MET A 666 -3.17 20.19 -6.37
C MET A 666 -3.02 18.68 -6.45
N PHE A 667 -3.80 17.97 -5.67
CA PHE A 667 -3.93 16.52 -5.73
C PHE A 667 -5.19 16.17 -6.49
N TYR A 668 -5.09 15.29 -7.48
CA TYR A 668 -6.21 14.91 -8.34
C TYR A 668 -6.14 13.42 -8.70
N GLY A 669 -7.31 12.86 -9.00
CA GLY A 669 -7.46 11.47 -9.41
C GLY A 669 -7.10 11.21 -10.88
N PRO A 670 -7.69 10.18 -11.51
CA PRO A 670 -7.35 9.77 -12.88
C PRO A 670 -7.56 10.84 -13.95
N THR A 671 -8.51 11.75 -13.73
CA THR A 671 -8.86 12.80 -14.70
C THR A 671 -8.52 14.16 -14.12
N MET A 672 -7.71 14.94 -14.84
CA MET A 672 -7.48 16.34 -14.49
C MET A 672 -8.77 17.15 -14.75
N PRO A 673 -9.26 17.97 -13.80
CA PRO A 673 -10.47 18.74 -14.01
C PRO A 673 -10.32 19.77 -15.15
N ALA A 674 -11.24 19.75 -16.13
CA ALA A 674 -11.14 20.51 -17.38
C ALA A 674 -11.06 22.04 -17.21
N ASN A 675 -11.57 22.57 -16.09
CA ASN A 675 -11.53 23.99 -15.72
C ASN A 675 -10.16 24.46 -15.22
N PHE A 676 -9.25 23.55 -14.84
CA PHE A 676 -7.91 23.88 -14.37
C PHE A 676 -6.89 24.00 -15.53
N GLU A 677 -7.01 23.15 -16.55
CA GLU A 677 -6.07 23.08 -17.68
C GLU A 677 -6.21 24.28 -18.64
N ASN A 678 -7.44 24.72 -18.93
CA ASN A 678 -7.72 25.77 -19.93
C ASN A 678 -7.80 27.20 -19.38
N THR A 679 -8.13 27.37 -18.09
CA THR A 679 -8.41 28.70 -17.52
C THR A 679 -7.14 29.44 -17.07
N TYR A 680 -6.12 28.71 -16.60
CA TYR A 680 -4.98 29.33 -15.91
C TYR A 680 -3.64 29.17 -16.63
N GLY A 681 -3.52 28.18 -17.53
CA GLY A 681 -2.23 27.68 -18.00
C GLY A 681 -1.43 27.12 -16.82
N ILE A 682 -0.76 25.99 -16.99
CA ILE A 682 0.15 25.49 -15.94
C ILE A 682 1.35 26.43 -15.91
N ALA A 683 1.22 27.55 -15.20
CA ALA A 683 2.25 28.55 -15.03
C ALA A 683 3.33 28.03 -14.08
N SER A 684 4.53 28.62 -14.12
CA SER A 684 5.59 28.38 -13.15
C SER A 684 5.11 28.66 -11.73
N GLY A 685 4.77 27.61 -10.95
CA GLY A 685 4.25 27.72 -9.58
C GLY A 685 3.25 26.62 -9.16
N TRP A 686 2.75 25.81 -10.10
CA TRP A 686 1.89 24.66 -9.82
C TRP A 686 2.72 23.42 -9.47
N ASN A 687 2.34 22.74 -8.39
CA ASN A 687 2.82 21.42 -7.99
C ASN A 687 1.63 20.47 -8.02
N THR A 688 1.54 19.62 -9.03
CA THR A 688 0.41 18.70 -9.20
C THR A 688 0.81 17.30 -8.77
N GLY A 689 -0.02 16.65 -7.94
CA GLY A 689 0.08 15.23 -7.60
C GLY A 689 -1.07 14.45 -8.22
N HIS A 690 -0.77 13.64 -9.22
CA HIS A 690 -1.70 12.64 -9.72
C HIS A 690 -1.72 11.47 -8.73
N ILE A 691 -2.89 11.11 -8.18
CA ILE A 691 -3.02 10.09 -7.14
C ILE A 691 -3.79 8.88 -7.68
N THR A 692 -3.18 7.71 -7.52
CA THR A 692 -3.80 6.42 -7.79
C THR A 692 -3.79 5.61 -6.50
N TYR A 693 -4.89 5.62 -5.75
CA TYR A 693 -5.00 4.87 -4.50
C TYR A 693 -5.25 3.36 -4.79
N PRO A 694 -4.37 2.44 -4.34
CA PRO A 694 -4.43 1.02 -4.73
C PRO A 694 -5.46 0.19 -3.94
N ARG A 695 -5.98 0.70 -2.81
CA ARG A 695 -6.98 0.04 -1.97
C ARG A 695 -8.38 0.64 -2.15
N ASP A 696 -9.37 -0.05 -1.60
CA ASP A 696 -10.69 0.53 -1.39
C ASP A 696 -10.59 1.63 -0.31
N ALA A 697 -11.24 2.81 -0.48
CA ALA A 697 -11.24 3.80 0.62
C ALA A 697 -12.04 3.34 1.83
N LYS A 698 -12.89 2.32 1.68
CA LYS A 698 -13.64 1.71 2.77
C LYS A 698 -12.75 0.85 3.68
N ASP A 699 -11.58 0.42 3.20
CA ASP A 699 -10.59 -0.31 4.00
C ASP A 699 -9.90 0.65 4.99
N CYS A 700 -10.58 0.94 6.09
CA CYS A 700 -10.10 1.83 7.16
C CYS A 700 -8.78 1.32 7.75
N GLU A 701 -8.63 -0.01 7.85
CA GLU A 701 -7.46 -0.67 8.40
C GLU A 701 -6.24 -0.63 7.47
N ALA A 702 -6.38 -0.09 6.25
CA ALA A 702 -5.26 0.30 5.42
C ALA A 702 -4.30 1.25 6.13
N CYS A 703 -4.82 2.11 7.03
CA CYS A 703 -4.05 3.09 7.78
C CYS A 703 -4.29 3.00 9.30
N HIS A 704 -5.55 2.79 9.72
CA HIS A 704 -5.93 2.83 11.12
C HIS A 704 -5.53 1.56 11.88
N ASN A 705 -5.23 1.71 13.17
CA ASN A 705 -5.20 0.56 14.08
C ASN A 705 -6.62 0.01 14.25
N ALA A 706 -6.76 -1.31 14.43
CA ALA A 706 -8.06 -1.95 14.64
C ALA A 706 -8.83 -1.27 15.78
N GLY A 707 -10.10 -0.94 15.54
CA GLY A 707 -10.98 -0.27 16.51
C GLY A 707 -10.67 1.21 16.78
N THR A 708 -9.87 1.87 15.94
CA THR A 708 -9.52 3.30 16.11
C THR A 708 -10.04 4.22 15.00
N TYR A 709 -10.81 3.69 14.05
CA TYR A 709 -11.45 4.42 12.95
C TYR A 709 -12.91 4.81 13.24
N GLU A 710 -13.38 4.55 14.47
CA GLU A 710 -14.71 4.96 14.93
C GLU A 710 -14.85 6.47 15.08
N VAL A 711 -16.08 6.93 15.33
CA VAL A 711 -16.37 8.35 15.60
C VAL A 711 -15.39 8.89 16.66
N PRO A 712 -14.63 9.96 16.35
CA PRO A 712 -13.61 10.48 17.25
C PRO A 712 -14.12 10.79 18.66
N ASP A 713 -13.40 10.28 19.67
CA ASP A 713 -13.65 10.60 21.07
C ASP A 713 -13.38 12.08 21.34
N GLN A 714 -14.45 12.86 21.51
CA GLN A 714 -14.40 14.30 21.75
C GLN A 714 -13.77 14.68 23.10
N THR A 715 -13.54 13.73 24.01
CA THR A 715 -12.75 13.98 25.23
C THR A 715 -11.25 14.06 24.93
N LYS A 716 -10.81 13.52 23.78
CA LYS A 716 -9.41 13.48 23.33
C LYS A 716 -9.15 14.34 22.09
N ALA A 717 -10.03 14.27 21.11
CA ALA A 717 -9.91 14.96 19.83
C ALA A 717 -10.36 16.43 19.91
N VAL A 718 -9.73 17.27 19.08
CA VAL A 718 -9.99 18.71 19.02
C VAL A 718 -10.68 19.10 17.71
N ALA A 719 -11.53 20.13 17.78
CA ALA A 719 -12.23 20.73 16.65
C ALA A 719 -11.27 21.23 15.56
N LEU A 720 -11.69 21.13 14.28
CA LEU A 720 -10.92 21.57 13.12
C LEU A 720 -11.22 23.03 12.77
N THR A 721 -10.21 23.87 12.56
CA THR A 721 -10.38 25.21 11.96
C THR A 721 -10.79 25.07 10.49
N ILE A 722 -11.90 25.70 10.14
CA ILE A 722 -12.38 25.90 8.76
C ILE A 722 -12.46 27.38 8.37
N GLY A 723 -12.24 28.26 9.36
CA GLY A 723 -12.29 29.70 9.22
C GLY A 723 -11.34 30.35 10.23
N GLU A 724 -10.14 30.78 9.86
CA GLU A 724 -9.27 31.52 10.78
C GLU A 724 -9.95 32.83 11.23
N GLY A 725 -9.84 33.11 12.53
CA GLY A 725 -10.36 34.32 13.15
C GLY A 725 -9.57 35.58 12.80
N VAL A 726 -9.84 36.68 13.50
CA VAL A 726 -9.11 37.95 13.35
C VAL A 726 -7.67 37.82 13.87
N SER A 727 -7.45 36.95 14.86
CA SER A 727 -6.13 36.73 15.46
C SER A 727 -5.54 35.39 15.00
N PRO A 728 -4.64 35.40 13.98
CA PRO A 728 -4.12 34.16 13.40
C PRO A 728 -3.18 33.38 14.32
N THR A 729 -2.88 33.90 15.53
CA THR A 729 -1.90 33.35 16.47
C THR A 729 -2.51 32.84 17.78
N THR A 730 -3.76 33.19 18.07
CA THR A 730 -4.44 32.76 19.31
C THR A 730 -5.45 31.66 19.05
N HIS A 731 -6.03 31.58 17.85
CA HIS A 731 -6.98 30.54 17.41
C HIS A 731 -8.27 30.43 18.25
N THR A 732 -8.50 31.41 19.14
CA THR A 732 -9.62 31.45 20.07
C THR A 732 -10.92 31.94 19.43
N ASP A 733 -10.81 32.61 18.28
CA ASP A 733 -11.91 33.18 17.50
C ASP A 733 -12.09 32.48 16.14
N ASP A 734 -11.37 31.38 15.92
CA ASP A 734 -11.52 30.55 14.72
C ASP A 734 -12.94 29.96 14.66
N VAL A 735 -13.50 29.97 13.45
CA VAL A 735 -14.67 29.16 13.11
C VAL A 735 -14.20 27.73 12.92
N VAL A 736 -14.77 26.82 13.72
CA VAL A 736 -14.39 25.42 13.72
C VAL A 736 -15.57 24.51 13.42
N VAL A 737 -15.26 23.28 13.00
CA VAL A 737 -16.18 22.16 13.01
C VAL A 737 -15.74 21.08 13.99
N GLY A 738 -16.69 20.29 14.49
CA GLY A 738 -16.40 19.19 15.40
C GLY A 738 -15.45 18.13 14.80
N PRO A 739 -14.71 17.40 15.65
CA PRO A 739 -13.70 16.44 15.20
C PRO A 739 -14.28 15.29 14.37
N ALA A 740 -15.49 14.81 14.65
CA ALA A 740 -16.15 13.79 13.86
C ALA A 740 -16.64 14.34 12.53
N GLN A 741 -17.28 15.53 12.54
CA GLN A 741 -17.67 16.22 11.32
C GLN A 741 -16.47 16.40 10.39
N ALA A 742 -15.33 16.88 10.90
CA ALA A 742 -14.10 17.04 10.14
C ALA A 742 -13.59 15.73 9.50
N ALA A 743 -13.65 14.62 10.25
CA ALA A 743 -13.22 13.31 9.75
C ALA A 743 -14.13 12.84 8.60
N CYS A 744 -15.46 12.91 8.77
CA CYS A 744 -16.40 12.45 7.75
C CYS A 744 -16.36 13.34 6.49
N THR A 745 -16.33 14.67 6.65
CA THR A 745 -16.33 15.61 5.51
C THR A 745 -14.99 15.71 4.79
N SER A 746 -13.98 14.91 5.17
CA SER A 746 -12.74 14.78 4.42
C SER A 746 -12.89 13.84 3.21
N CYS A 747 -13.73 12.81 3.30
CA CYS A 747 -14.07 11.94 2.17
C CYS A 747 -15.45 12.29 1.58
N HIS A 748 -16.43 12.67 2.40
CA HIS A 748 -17.79 12.97 1.93
C HIS A 748 -17.93 14.44 1.53
N THR A 749 -17.21 14.86 0.49
CA THR A 749 -17.16 16.27 0.04
C THR A 749 -18.25 16.66 -0.96
N GLY A 750 -19.12 15.72 -1.35
CA GLY A 750 -20.25 15.93 -2.24
C GLY A 750 -20.79 14.59 -2.75
N GLU A 751 -22.08 14.54 -3.11
CA GLU A 751 -22.85 13.38 -3.62
C GLU A 751 -22.84 12.10 -2.74
N ILE A 752 -23.63 12.13 -1.67
CA ILE A 752 -24.58 11.04 -1.39
C ILE A 752 -25.97 11.60 -1.73
N SER A 753 -26.25 11.78 -3.03
CA SER A 753 -27.49 12.31 -3.64
C SER A 753 -27.93 13.76 -3.36
N ASP A 754 -27.41 14.46 -2.33
CA ASP A 754 -27.62 15.90 -2.11
C ASP A 754 -26.59 16.49 -1.12
N ALA A 755 -25.68 17.34 -1.58
CA ALA A 755 -24.70 18.04 -0.74
C ALA A 755 -25.36 18.92 0.34
N THR A 756 -26.57 19.43 0.07
CA THR A 756 -27.36 20.21 1.03
C THR A 756 -27.84 19.35 2.20
N SER A 757 -28.20 18.08 1.92
CA SER A 757 -28.62 17.11 2.93
C SER A 757 -27.47 16.69 3.84
N MET A 758 -26.28 16.43 3.28
CA MET A 758 -25.08 16.10 4.06
C MET A 758 -24.62 17.28 4.93
N GLY A 759 -24.61 18.48 4.37
CA GLY A 759 -24.32 19.70 5.12
C GLY A 759 -25.33 19.94 6.25
N ALA A 760 -26.63 19.76 5.99
CA ALA A 760 -27.66 19.87 7.02
C ALA A 760 -27.54 18.78 8.11
N HIS A 761 -27.21 17.54 7.75
CA HIS A 761 -27.01 16.44 8.67
C HIS A 761 -25.83 16.70 9.60
N THR A 762 -24.66 16.99 9.02
CA THR A 762 -23.44 17.28 9.79
C THR A 762 -23.57 18.52 10.67
N LEU A 763 -24.30 19.56 10.22
CA LEU A 763 -24.61 20.72 11.07
C LEU A 763 -25.62 20.42 12.18
N SER A 764 -26.54 19.47 11.99
CA SER A 764 -27.57 19.12 12.98
C SER A 764 -27.02 18.28 14.13
N PHE A 765 -26.05 17.41 13.85
CA PHE A 765 -25.46 16.48 14.82
C PHE A 765 -24.02 16.82 15.21
N GLY A 766 -23.37 17.72 14.48
CA GLY A 766 -22.07 18.30 14.79
C GLY A 766 -22.20 19.70 15.40
N TYR A 767 -21.15 20.50 15.26
CA TYR A 767 -21.19 21.93 15.61
C TYR A 767 -20.32 22.74 14.68
N ASN A 768 -20.75 23.97 14.41
CA ASN A 768 -20.03 24.96 13.61
C ASN A 768 -20.14 26.33 14.28
N GLY A 769 -19.00 26.97 14.56
CA GLY A 769 -18.97 28.33 15.09
C GLY A 769 -17.62 28.76 15.65
N ALA A 770 -17.55 30.02 16.06
CA ALA A 770 -16.37 30.57 16.74
C ALA A 770 -16.18 29.85 18.09
N TYR A 771 -15.03 29.20 18.28
CA TYR A 771 -14.83 28.32 19.43
C TYR A 771 -13.37 28.31 19.91
N ASP A 772 -13.18 28.58 21.20
CA ASP A 772 -11.89 28.35 21.86
C ASP A 772 -11.71 26.86 22.14
N LYS A 773 -10.75 26.24 21.45
CA LYS A 773 -10.44 24.81 21.54
C LYS A 773 -10.01 24.36 22.94
N THR A 774 -9.62 25.29 23.83
CA THR A 774 -9.28 25.01 25.23
C THR A 774 -10.48 25.02 26.18
N ALA A 775 -11.64 25.52 25.73
CA ALA A 775 -12.85 25.55 26.54
C ALA A 775 -13.54 24.17 26.61
N PRO A 776 -14.42 23.92 27.60
CA PRO A 776 -15.26 22.72 27.63
C PRO A 776 -16.19 22.64 26.40
N GLY A 777 -16.14 21.49 25.73
CA GLY A 777 -16.75 21.19 24.42
C GLY A 777 -18.25 21.44 24.27
N VAL A 778 -18.64 21.95 23.09
CA VAL A 778 -19.91 21.58 22.45
C VAL A 778 -19.77 20.12 22.00
N ALA A 779 -20.78 19.28 22.24
CA ALA A 779 -20.71 17.86 21.94
C ALA A 779 -21.42 17.54 20.61
N GLU A 780 -20.75 16.81 19.73
CA GLU A 780 -21.36 16.10 18.59
C GLU A 780 -22.10 14.85 19.09
N SER A 781 -23.16 14.46 18.39
CA SER A 781 -23.97 13.28 18.72
C SER A 781 -23.85 12.15 17.70
N CYS A 782 -22.86 12.19 16.79
CA CYS A 782 -22.65 11.23 15.70
C CYS A 782 -22.55 9.78 16.21
N ALA A 783 -21.82 9.56 17.31
CA ALA A 783 -21.61 8.24 17.93
C ALA A 783 -22.90 7.58 18.46
N THR A 784 -24.01 8.32 18.54
CA THR A 784 -25.32 7.77 18.93
C THR A 784 -25.88 6.83 17.85
N CYS A 785 -25.53 7.09 16.59
CA CYS A 785 -26.03 6.34 15.42
C CYS A 785 -24.90 5.64 14.66
N HIS A 786 -23.69 6.17 14.70
CA HIS A 786 -22.51 5.66 14.00
C HIS A 786 -21.49 5.13 15.02
N SER A 787 -21.89 4.13 15.81
CA SER A 787 -21.03 3.52 16.83
C SER A 787 -20.10 2.43 16.30
N ASP A 788 -20.38 1.92 15.10
CA ASP A 788 -19.55 1.01 14.33
C ASP A 788 -19.46 1.55 12.90
N VAL A 789 -18.36 2.20 12.59
CA VAL A 789 -18.10 2.82 11.29
C VAL A 789 -17.76 1.76 10.25
N ALA A 790 -17.18 0.62 10.65
CA ALA A 790 -16.90 -0.48 9.72
C ALA A 790 -18.20 -1.06 9.16
N GLU A 791 -19.18 -1.35 10.01
CA GLU A 791 -20.49 -1.90 9.58
C GLU A 791 -21.16 -1.06 8.48
N ILE A 792 -21.02 0.26 8.53
CA ILE A 792 -21.65 1.18 7.56
C ILE A 792 -20.90 1.19 6.21
N HIS A 793 -19.62 0.80 6.18
CA HIS A 793 -18.77 0.81 5.00
C HIS A 793 -18.52 -0.60 4.42
N GLU A 794 -19.09 -1.66 5.00
CA GLU A 794 -18.99 -3.03 4.47
C GLU A 794 -19.87 -3.31 3.24
N ASP A 795 -20.94 -2.51 3.03
CA ASP A 795 -21.80 -2.51 1.83
C ASP A 795 -21.32 -1.49 0.77
#